data_AF-A0A9P8A6F0-F1
#
_entry.id   AF-A0A9P8A6F0-F1
#
_cell.length_a   1.000
_cell.length_b   1.000
_cell.length_c   1.000
_cell.angle_alpha   90.00
_cell.angle_beta   90.00
_cell.angle_gamma   90.00
#
_symmetry.space_group_name_H-M   'P 1'
#
loop_
_entity.id
_entity.type
_entity.pdbx_description
1 polymer ?
#
loop_
_entity_poly.entity_id
_entity_poly.type
_entity_poly.pdbx_seq_one_letter_code
_entity_poly.pdbx_strand_id
1 'polypeptide(L)'
;MATKLVGFLRTMVPKVPLLITTTVTHYSYGPTKPSWPYRLSIIVALLQSFVAHLNNVPVRESQNMSRISEEHAPIDPGAIATEATVPKHYRDKAAEHLDHILGLQGVDAAKLGWDWKNDPRAEEPLLGEWTEAKEKDEKHSAGRTVLYLHGGGYFLCSIRTHRWATWNMARRGGARVFSIDYRLAPDSPFPAALQDAVAAYLYLLHPPADSGASPVDPKDIVIMGDSAGGGLAFATVLAIRDAGLPMPAGVVGWSPWLDLLHSMPSLLSNARSDYLPAEGFTQGGQGSLLKLAKLAATLNPDDVLLHHPELPDIQYYASNAVLDCTYVSPLVTKNLEGLCPMQVIAGDGEMLRDEAIVFAKKGADSAVDVHLAVYDDMPHVFPMFGFLSSAEDAMQQSGEFIRQVTVGGEGVAGSKSLVRVDVNGKRRPLEDDAVAAWETRVGKLGGGHDVLQRLNLDIPSMAEHDHSHEQTPLLQDQDNDQDQDGHHHLSHQERTQNLVEGIRNVFENQIPNGHHTTPPSSPKKIHALVPRLFSLINSLVDSEGVEDDIITNEVVEFLASLGKEVVYGLLRCVETFLDEGEHDVGRKRLLERRAVVTQIAAAAVVKVFVKKDMMATYCHVLTRPYFAVDEESNTAENAIEIAIRVHATDFLADVEVQRCVQALWNGLILQTEDDECRVRFVEYSGVRRSRHNLWEWIDVGRLNVPKYQNNMRIAMFIVFLILYTYIVNDRTVNPTTAEWALYVVVCGYIFEEFRLIFEGGTAFFLGSIWHWINIFSYSVFIVCFALRFTAHYLINDEEVSKSYSNMSYDLMALLAVFLWVKTLSLLDGMQYFGM
;
A
#
# COMPACT_ATOMS: atom_id res chain seq x y z
N MET A 1 -16.72 -5.98 27.28
CA MET A 1 -17.29 -5.37 26.06
C MET A 1 -17.65 -3.90 26.27
N ALA A 2 -18.47 -3.56 27.29
CA ALA A 2 -18.84 -2.16 27.60
C ALA A 2 -17.64 -1.23 27.85
N THR A 3 -16.61 -1.67 28.59
CA THR A 3 -15.39 -0.86 28.84
C THR A 3 -14.60 -0.57 27.57
N LYS A 4 -14.52 -1.53 26.62
CA LYS A 4 -13.86 -1.35 25.33
C LYS A 4 -14.65 -0.39 24.42
N LEU A 5 -15.98 -0.49 24.44
CA LEU A 5 -16.86 0.41 23.69
C LEU A 5 -16.82 1.85 24.24
N VAL A 6 -16.87 2.02 25.56
CA VAL A 6 -16.75 3.33 26.21
C VAL A 6 -15.36 3.94 25.97
N GLY A 7 -14.30 3.13 26.00
CA GLY A 7 -12.95 3.56 25.63
C GLY A 7 -12.87 4.02 24.17
N PHE A 8 -13.40 3.22 23.23
CA PHE A 8 -13.46 3.58 21.82
C PHE A 8 -14.25 4.87 21.57
N LEU A 9 -15.42 5.02 22.19
CA LEU A 9 -16.23 6.23 22.07
C LEU A 9 -15.52 7.47 22.65
N ARG A 10 -14.85 7.35 23.80
CA ARG A 10 -14.04 8.44 24.37
C ARG A 10 -12.91 8.88 23.43
N THR A 11 -12.32 7.95 22.70
CA THR A 11 -11.24 8.25 21.74
C THR A 11 -11.78 8.81 20.42
N MET A 12 -12.88 8.27 19.90
CA MET A 12 -13.37 8.60 18.56
C MET A 12 -14.31 9.81 18.51
N VAL A 13 -15.13 10.04 19.54
CA VAL A 13 -16.08 11.18 19.57
C VAL A 13 -15.37 12.53 19.39
N PRO A 14 -14.23 12.82 20.07
CA PRO A 14 -13.49 14.06 19.83
C PRO A 14 -12.91 14.18 18.42
N LYS A 15 -12.75 13.07 17.69
CA LYS A 15 -12.21 13.04 16.33
C LYS A 15 -13.30 13.16 15.24
N VAL A 16 -14.58 13.11 15.59
CA VAL A 16 -15.69 13.25 14.63
C VAL A 16 -15.60 14.53 13.77
N PRO A 17 -15.32 15.73 14.32
CA PRO A 17 -15.17 16.93 13.50
C PRO A 17 -14.04 16.84 12.47
N LEU A 18 -12.92 16.20 12.85
CA LEU A 18 -11.80 15.94 11.96
C LEU A 18 -12.22 15.02 10.81
N LEU A 19 -12.88 13.90 11.13
CA LEU A 19 -13.37 12.96 10.11
C LEU A 19 -14.33 13.64 9.13
N ILE A 20 -15.28 14.44 9.62
CA ILE A 20 -16.21 15.20 8.78
C ILE A 20 -15.43 16.17 7.88
N THR A 21 -14.51 16.95 8.45
CA THR A 21 -13.73 17.94 7.71
C THR A 21 -12.87 17.29 6.62
N THR A 22 -12.18 16.18 6.94
CA THR A 22 -11.39 15.41 5.97
C THR A 22 -12.28 14.82 4.87
N THR A 23 -13.46 14.32 5.22
CA THR A 23 -14.44 13.79 4.23
C THR A 23 -14.91 14.87 3.28
N VAL A 24 -15.39 15.99 3.81
CA VAL A 24 -15.85 17.13 3.01
C VAL A 24 -14.72 17.64 2.12
N THR A 25 -13.50 17.73 2.67
CA THR A 25 -12.35 18.20 1.90
C THR A 25 -12.01 17.25 0.75
N HIS A 26 -11.94 15.95 1.02
CA HIS A 26 -11.62 14.92 0.04
C HIS A 26 -12.60 14.91 -1.14
N TYR A 27 -13.91 15.02 -0.89
CA TYR A 27 -14.91 14.98 -1.95
C TYR A 27 -15.19 16.35 -2.60
N SER A 28 -14.94 17.47 -1.90
CA SER A 28 -15.20 18.81 -2.45
C SER A 28 -14.00 19.38 -3.18
N TYR A 29 -12.78 19.15 -2.70
CA TYR A 29 -11.55 19.70 -3.26
C TYR A 29 -10.62 18.63 -3.85
N GLY A 30 -10.95 17.36 -3.69
CA GLY A 30 -10.11 16.23 -4.09
C GLY A 30 -9.20 15.74 -2.95
N PRO A 31 -8.57 14.57 -3.12
CA PRO A 31 -7.59 14.06 -2.16
C PRO A 31 -6.33 14.95 -2.10
N THR A 32 -5.60 14.88 -0.97
CA THR A 32 -4.32 15.59 -0.79
C THR A 32 -3.29 15.24 -1.88
N LYS A 33 -3.30 13.98 -2.32
CA LYS A 33 -2.51 13.46 -3.43
C LYS A 33 -3.43 12.67 -4.37
N PRO A 34 -3.27 12.76 -5.70
CA PRO A 34 -4.20 12.16 -6.66
C PRO A 34 -4.49 10.67 -6.44
N SER A 35 -3.47 9.89 -6.04
CA SER A 35 -3.63 8.44 -5.84
C SER A 35 -4.30 8.05 -4.52
N TRP A 36 -4.53 8.98 -3.60
CA TRP A 36 -4.95 8.62 -2.25
C TRP A 36 -6.41 8.18 -2.22
N PRO A 37 -6.70 6.93 -1.83
CA PRO A 37 -8.07 6.56 -1.52
C PRO A 37 -8.55 7.35 -0.30
N TYR A 38 -9.86 7.52 -0.18
CA TYR A 38 -10.49 8.15 0.98
C TYR A 38 -10.03 7.51 2.31
N ARG A 39 -9.88 6.18 2.33
CA ARG A 39 -9.35 5.42 3.48
C ARG A 39 -7.97 5.94 3.92
N LEU A 40 -7.05 6.17 2.99
CA LEU A 40 -5.72 6.68 3.29
C LEU A 40 -5.79 8.12 3.80
N SER A 41 -6.63 8.96 3.20
CA SER A 41 -6.81 10.35 3.63
C SER A 41 -7.28 10.44 5.10
N ILE A 42 -8.20 9.55 5.52
CA ILE A 42 -8.66 9.47 6.90
C ILE A 42 -7.57 8.97 7.84
N ILE A 43 -6.83 7.92 7.46
CA ILE A 43 -5.75 7.37 8.29
C ILE A 43 -4.67 8.43 8.51
N VAL A 44 -4.21 9.10 7.45
CA VAL A 44 -3.20 10.17 7.55
C VAL A 44 -3.71 11.31 8.42
N ALA A 45 -4.97 11.75 8.28
CA ALA A 45 -5.53 12.79 9.12
C ALA A 45 -5.58 12.38 10.62
N LEU A 46 -5.94 11.12 10.90
CA LEU A 46 -5.92 10.60 12.26
C LEU A 46 -4.50 10.53 12.83
N LEU A 47 -3.51 10.12 12.04
CA LEU A 47 -2.10 10.09 12.42
C LEU A 47 -1.57 11.52 12.68
N GLN A 48 -1.85 12.48 11.80
CA GLN A 48 -1.53 13.90 12.01
C GLN A 48 -2.10 14.40 13.34
N SER A 49 -3.37 14.08 13.61
CA SER A 49 -4.04 14.49 14.85
C SER A 49 -3.48 13.79 16.09
N PHE A 50 -2.99 12.56 15.95
CA PHE A 50 -2.32 11.82 17.01
C PHE A 50 -0.94 12.42 17.30
N VAL A 51 -0.10 12.60 16.28
CA VAL A 51 1.23 13.20 16.40
C VAL A 51 1.16 14.62 16.97
N ALA A 52 0.21 15.44 16.52
CA ALA A 52 -0.02 16.77 17.08
C ALA A 52 -0.41 16.74 18.56
N HIS A 53 -1.12 15.69 19.01
CA HIS A 53 -1.44 15.51 20.42
C HIS A 53 -0.20 15.13 21.23
N LEU A 54 0.66 14.25 20.70
CA LEU A 54 1.91 13.83 21.34
C LEU A 54 2.84 15.01 21.64
N ASN A 55 2.90 16.00 20.76
CA ASN A 55 3.69 17.22 20.98
C ASN A 55 3.24 18.07 22.20
N ASN A 56 2.02 17.83 22.71
CA ASN A 56 1.40 18.60 23.79
C ASN A 56 1.29 17.83 25.11
N VAL A 57 1.73 16.58 25.16
CA VAL A 57 1.74 15.77 26.39
C VAL A 57 3.17 15.38 26.78
N PRO A 58 3.46 15.12 28.06
CA PRO A 58 4.79 14.66 28.47
C PRO A 58 5.20 13.36 27.75
N VAL A 59 6.50 13.22 27.42
CA VAL A 59 7.01 12.05 26.69
C VAL A 59 6.68 10.73 27.39
N ARG A 60 6.81 10.70 28.71
CA ARG A 60 6.49 9.50 29.51
C ARG A 60 5.02 9.08 29.38
N GLU A 61 4.11 10.05 29.27
CA GLU A 61 2.70 9.77 29.04
C GLU A 61 2.48 9.24 27.62
N SER A 62 3.15 9.84 26.62
CA SER A 62 3.16 9.35 25.24
C SER A 62 3.64 7.90 25.11
N GLN A 63 4.74 7.56 25.79
CA GLN A 63 5.29 6.21 25.85
C GLN A 63 4.32 5.23 26.50
N ASN A 64 3.69 5.63 27.61
CA ASN A 64 2.67 4.82 28.27
C ASN A 64 1.45 4.60 27.37
N MET A 65 0.99 5.63 26.65
CA MET A 65 -0.11 5.50 25.69
C MET A 65 0.21 4.52 24.56
N SER A 66 1.44 4.58 24.01
CA SER A 66 1.92 3.58 23.05
C SER A 66 1.86 2.19 23.67
N ARG A 67 2.50 1.98 24.82
CA ARG A 67 2.60 0.65 25.47
C ARG A 67 1.25 0.06 25.91
N ILE A 68 0.30 0.87 26.35
CA ILE A 68 -1.06 0.40 26.71
C ILE A 68 -1.80 -0.14 25.48
N SER A 69 -1.58 0.44 24.30
CA SER A 69 -2.18 -0.04 23.06
C SER A 69 -1.61 -1.40 22.60
N GLU A 70 -0.46 -1.80 23.14
CA GLU A 70 0.34 -2.96 22.70
C GLU A 70 0.02 -4.27 23.44
N GLU A 71 -0.63 -4.22 24.61
CA GLU A 71 -0.91 -5.41 25.44
C GLU A 71 -1.74 -6.47 24.69
N HIS A 72 -2.44 -6.05 23.62
CA HIS A 72 -3.27 -6.90 22.78
C HIS A 72 -2.83 -6.93 21.31
N ALA A 73 -1.59 -6.54 20.99
CA ALA A 73 -1.10 -6.57 19.61
C ALA A 73 -1.15 -8.03 19.07
N PRO A 74 -2.01 -8.32 18.08
CA PRO A 74 -2.24 -9.69 17.64
C PRO A 74 -0.99 -10.24 16.95
N ILE A 75 -0.70 -11.51 17.21
CA ILE A 75 0.24 -12.29 16.41
C ILE A 75 -0.56 -12.86 15.24
N ASP A 76 -0.02 -12.73 14.03
CA ASP A 76 -0.67 -13.30 12.84
C ASP A 76 -0.84 -14.83 13.00
N PRO A 77 -1.99 -15.42 12.61
CA PRO A 77 -2.21 -16.85 12.72
C PRO A 77 -1.12 -17.71 12.04
N GLY A 78 -0.48 -17.20 10.99
CA GLY A 78 0.64 -17.86 10.29
C GLY A 78 2.00 -17.66 10.95
N ALA A 79 2.11 -16.80 11.96
CA ALA A 79 3.36 -16.48 12.64
C ALA A 79 3.54 -17.22 13.96
N ILE A 80 4.80 -17.50 14.30
CA ILE A 80 5.27 -17.87 15.63
C ILE A 80 6.07 -16.68 16.15
N ALA A 81 5.66 -16.14 17.30
CA ALA A 81 6.40 -15.10 18.01
C ALA A 81 6.95 -15.70 19.31
N THR A 82 8.27 -15.66 19.48
CA THR A 82 8.97 -16.22 20.64
C THR A 82 9.81 -15.14 21.29
N GLU A 83 9.52 -14.83 22.55
CA GLU A 83 10.31 -13.88 23.35
C GLU A 83 11.73 -14.40 23.54
N ALA A 84 12.69 -13.47 23.51
CA ALA A 84 14.10 -13.73 23.72
C ALA A 84 14.74 -12.55 24.46
N THR A 85 15.92 -12.78 25.03
CA THR A 85 16.67 -11.73 25.72
C THR A 85 18.11 -11.75 25.28
N VAL A 86 18.68 -10.56 25.06
CA VAL A 86 20.10 -10.36 24.80
C VAL A 86 20.76 -10.00 26.13
N PRO A 87 21.67 -10.85 26.65
CA PRO A 87 22.35 -10.59 27.91
C PRO A 87 23.17 -9.29 27.92
N LYS A 88 23.27 -8.64 29.08
CA LYS A 88 23.99 -7.36 29.28
C LYS A 88 25.41 -7.36 28.70
N HIS A 89 26.16 -8.46 28.80
CA HIS A 89 27.55 -8.49 28.35
C HIS A 89 27.72 -8.18 26.85
N TYR A 90 26.68 -8.32 26.01
CA TYR A 90 26.71 -7.85 24.62
C TYR A 90 26.66 -6.33 24.51
N ARG A 91 25.92 -5.65 25.39
CA ARG A 91 25.94 -4.19 25.49
C ARG A 91 27.30 -3.68 25.97
N ASP A 92 27.94 -4.39 26.89
CA ASP A 92 29.28 -4.04 27.35
C ASP A 92 30.29 -4.11 26.20
N LYS A 93 30.28 -5.21 25.42
CA LYS A 93 31.09 -5.33 24.19
C LYS A 93 30.74 -4.26 23.14
N ALA A 94 29.46 -3.99 22.91
CA ALA A 94 29.04 -2.93 22.01
C ALA A 94 29.57 -1.56 22.47
N ALA A 95 29.55 -1.29 23.78
CA ALA A 95 30.08 -0.05 24.33
C ALA A 95 31.59 0.11 24.07
N GLU A 96 32.38 -0.96 24.17
CA GLU A 96 33.81 -0.93 23.86
C GLU A 96 34.08 -0.50 22.41
N HIS A 97 33.32 -1.06 21.45
CA HIS A 97 33.42 -0.66 20.05
C HIS A 97 32.94 0.78 19.81
N LEU A 98 31.80 1.15 20.41
CA LEU A 98 31.21 2.48 20.24
C LEU A 98 32.08 3.57 20.86
N ASP A 99 32.65 3.35 22.04
CA ASP A 99 33.52 4.32 22.71
C ASP A 99 34.72 4.70 21.83
N HIS A 100 35.31 3.71 21.16
CA HIS A 100 36.41 3.92 20.23
C HIS A 100 35.98 4.78 19.03
N ILE A 101 34.92 4.39 18.32
CA ILE A 101 34.52 5.09 17.08
C ILE A 101 33.89 6.47 17.33
N LEU A 102 33.20 6.65 18.47
CA LEU A 102 32.69 7.95 18.91
C LEU A 102 33.85 8.89 19.26
N GLY A 103 34.88 8.38 19.94
CA GLY A 103 36.10 9.12 20.22
C GLY A 103 36.80 9.63 18.95
N LEU A 104 36.81 8.83 17.87
CA LEU A 104 37.36 9.23 16.56
C LEU A 104 36.57 10.38 15.90
N GLN A 105 35.28 10.53 16.20
CA GLN A 105 34.46 11.66 15.76
C GLN A 105 34.46 12.83 16.76
N GLY A 106 35.30 12.77 17.80
CA GLY A 106 35.36 13.79 18.85
C GLY A 106 34.05 13.92 19.63
N VAL A 107 33.30 12.82 19.78
CA VAL A 107 32.12 12.72 20.63
C VAL A 107 32.55 12.15 21.98
N ASP A 108 32.55 13.02 22.99
CA ASP A 108 32.87 12.66 24.37
C ASP A 108 31.65 12.81 25.30
N ALA A 109 31.82 12.43 26.58
CA ALA A 109 30.76 12.55 27.58
C ALA A 109 30.28 14.00 27.76
N ALA A 110 31.13 15.00 27.51
CA ALA A 110 30.77 16.40 27.63
C ALA A 110 29.84 16.84 26.50
N LYS A 111 30.11 16.44 25.24
CA LYS A 111 29.21 16.69 24.10
C LYS A 111 27.88 15.95 24.21
N LEU A 112 27.92 14.71 24.69
CA LEU A 112 26.70 13.94 24.93
C LEU A 112 25.84 14.57 26.04
N GLY A 113 26.47 15.16 27.05
CA GLY A 113 25.79 15.78 28.19
C GLY A 113 25.23 14.77 29.20
N TRP A 114 25.57 13.48 29.05
CA TRP A 114 25.15 12.40 29.96
C TRP A 114 26.13 11.22 29.92
N ASP A 115 26.14 10.41 30.99
CA ASP A 115 27.02 9.25 31.12
C ASP A 115 26.33 7.96 30.66
N TRP A 116 26.37 7.72 29.36
CA TRP A 116 25.70 6.59 28.72
C TRP A 116 26.28 5.23 29.08
N LYS A 117 27.54 5.18 29.52
CA LYS A 117 28.20 3.92 29.93
C LYS A 117 27.64 3.39 31.25
N ASN A 118 27.12 4.28 32.09
CA ASN A 118 26.52 3.96 33.38
C ASN A 118 25.00 4.15 33.39
N ASP A 119 24.34 3.99 32.24
CA ASP A 119 22.88 4.01 32.14
C ASP A 119 22.27 2.89 33.01
N PRO A 120 21.49 3.21 34.07
CA PRO A 120 20.89 2.20 34.94
C PRO A 120 19.99 1.20 34.18
N ARG A 121 19.41 1.60 33.04
CA ARG A 121 18.57 0.74 32.21
C ARG A 121 19.38 -0.26 31.39
N ALA A 122 20.69 -0.05 31.25
CA ALA A 122 21.58 -1.01 30.60
C ALA A 122 21.74 -2.30 31.41
N GLU A 123 21.44 -2.27 32.72
CA GLU A 123 21.55 -3.41 33.63
C GLU A 123 20.51 -4.51 33.36
N GLU A 124 19.34 -4.15 32.84
CA GLU A 124 18.30 -5.11 32.47
C GLU A 124 18.66 -5.81 31.15
N PRO A 125 18.38 -7.11 30.96
CA PRO A 125 18.56 -7.76 29.66
C PRO A 125 17.79 -7.02 28.55
N LEU A 126 18.39 -6.88 27.37
CA LEU A 126 17.70 -6.29 26.23
C LEU A 126 16.64 -7.27 25.73
N LEU A 127 15.37 -6.85 25.77
CA LEU A 127 14.26 -7.67 25.30
C LEU A 127 14.26 -7.76 23.78
N GLY A 128 13.95 -8.93 23.25
CA GLY A 128 13.74 -9.17 21.84
C GLY A 128 12.67 -10.22 21.57
N GLU A 129 12.30 -10.35 20.31
CA GLU A 129 11.29 -11.31 19.86
C GLU A 129 11.68 -11.87 18.50
N TRP A 130 11.70 -13.20 18.41
CA TRP A 130 11.79 -13.94 17.17
C TRP A 130 10.41 -14.05 16.53
N THR A 131 10.29 -13.64 15.27
CA THR A 131 9.12 -13.88 14.42
C THR A 131 9.51 -14.85 13.31
N GLU A 132 8.74 -15.93 13.19
CA GLU A 132 8.93 -16.98 12.16
C GLU A 132 7.61 -17.38 11.52
N ALA A 133 7.65 -17.85 10.27
CA ALA A 133 6.49 -18.52 9.67
C ALA A 133 6.31 -19.93 10.21
N LYS A 134 5.06 -20.29 10.53
CA LYS A 134 4.66 -21.65 10.92
C LYS A 134 4.89 -22.65 9.78
N GLU A 135 4.48 -22.25 8.58
CA GLU A 135 4.66 -23.02 7.35
C GLU A 135 5.81 -22.40 6.56
N LYS A 136 6.82 -23.23 6.29
CA LYS A 136 8.03 -22.82 5.56
C LYS A 136 7.92 -23.35 4.13
N ASP A 137 7.79 -22.43 3.17
CA ASP A 137 7.81 -22.73 1.75
C ASP A 137 9.26 -22.73 1.19
N GLU A 138 9.41 -22.93 -0.12
CA GLU A 138 10.71 -22.96 -0.80
C GLU A 138 11.53 -21.66 -0.65
N LYS A 139 10.88 -20.54 -0.30
CA LYS A 139 11.57 -19.26 -0.08
C LYS A 139 12.35 -19.28 1.23
N HIS A 140 11.98 -20.13 2.19
CA HIS A 140 12.56 -20.15 3.53
C HIS A 140 13.90 -20.88 3.57
N SER A 141 14.93 -20.21 4.08
CA SER A 141 16.24 -20.82 4.33
C SER A 141 16.59 -20.83 5.82
N ALA A 142 17.19 -21.93 6.29
CA ALA A 142 17.47 -22.14 7.70
C ALA A 142 18.49 -21.15 8.31
N GLY A 143 19.29 -20.45 7.47
CA GLY A 143 20.28 -19.46 7.91
C GLY A 143 19.80 -18.00 7.86
N ARG A 144 18.81 -17.68 7.03
CA ARG A 144 18.45 -16.29 6.70
C ARG A 144 17.80 -15.58 7.88
N THR A 145 18.41 -14.49 8.32
CA THR A 145 17.99 -13.74 9.51
C THR A 145 17.88 -12.25 9.22
N VAL A 146 16.82 -11.63 9.73
CA VAL A 146 16.65 -10.16 9.70
C VAL A 146 16.74 -9.64 11.12
N LEU A 147 17.65 -8.69 11.39
CA LEU A 147 17.63 -7.89 12.61
C LEU A 147 16.73 -6.67 12.34
N TYR A 148 15.55 -6.63 12.96
CA TYR A 148 14.57 -5.56 12.75
C TYR A 148 14.62 -4.52 13.87
N LEU A 149 14.76 -3.26 13.47
CA LEU A 149 14.81 -2.09 14.34
C LEU A 149 13.58 -1.23 14.06
N HIS A 150 12.68 -1.13 15.05
CA HIS A 150 11.39 -0.48 14.86
C HIS A 150 11.48 1.05 14.75
N GLY A 151 10.56 1.68 14.02
CA GLY A 151 10.37 3.13 13.99
C GLY A 151 9.77 3.70 15.27
N GLY A 152 9.40 4.99 15.25
CA GLY A 152 8.83 5.69 16.42
C GLY A 152 9.64 6.89 16.91
N GLY A 153 10.45 7.51 16.06
CA GLY A 153 11.20 8.73 16.39
C GLY A 153 12.24 8.56 17.51
N TYR A 154 12.68 7.33 17.80
CA TYR A 154 13.54 6.94 18.93
C TYR A 154 12.92 7.11 20.34
N PHE A 155 11.65 7.53 20.45
CA PHE A 155 11.00 7.74 21.76
C PHE A 155 9.65 7.01 21.91
N LEU A 156 9.13 6.36 20.87
CA LEU A 156 7.88 5.62 20.86
C LEU A 156 8.04 4.21 20.32
N CYS A 157 6.92 3.46 20.35
CA CYS A 157 6.78 2.12 19.80
C CYS A 157 7.59 1.06 20.57
N SER A 158 7.47 -0.18 20.09
CA SER A 158 8.14 -1.36 20.62
C SER A 158 8.13 -2.49 19.59
N ILE A 159 8.78 -3.61 19.89
CA ILE A 159 8.67 -4.86 19.11
C ILE A 159 7.23 -5.26 18.79
N ARG A 160 6.27 -5.01 19.71
CA ARG A 160 4.87 -5.43 19.56
C ARG A 160 4.14 -4.62 18.50
N THR A 161 4.41 -3.32 18.41
CA THR A 161 3.81 -2.43 17.40
C THR A 161 4.20 -2.80 15.97
N HIS A 162 5.35 -3.46 15.79
CA HIS A 162 5.91 -3.80 14.49
C HIS A 162 5.74 -5.28 14.12
N ARG A 163 5.01 -6.08 14.91
CA ARG A 163 4.74 -7.52 14.62
C ARG A 163 4.16 -7.76 13.23
N TRP A 164 3.35 -6.84 12.72
CA TRP A 164 2.82 -6.95 11.36
C TRP A 164 3.92 -6.81 10.30
N ALA A 165 4.87 -5.89 10.50
CA ALA A 165 6.01 -5.70 9.61
C ALA A 165 6.97 -6.90 9.68
N THR A 166 7.33 -7.33 10.90
CA THR A 166 8.23 -8.47 11.10
C THR A 166 7.63 -9.76 10.55
N TRP A 167 6.32 -9.96 10.68
CA TRP A 167 5.60 -11.08 10.06
C TRP A 167 5.72 -11.04 8.53
N ASN A 168 5.43 -9.90 7.90
CA ASN A 168 5.52 -9.78 6.45
C ASN A 168 6.95 -10.03 5.96
N MET A 169 7.96 -9.57 6.68
CA MET A 169 9.36 -9.80 6.34
C MET A 169 9.78 -11.25 6.57
N ALA A 170 9.28 -11.91 7.62
CA ALA A 170 9.51 -13.34 7.83
C ALA A 170 8.97 -14.17 6.65
N ARG A 171 7.71 -13.91 6.27
CA ARG A 171 7.01 -14.62 5.19
C ARG A 171 7.62 -14.33 3.81
N ARG A 172 7.83 -13.05 3.47
CA ARG A 172 8.33 -12.66 2.14
C ARG A 172 9.83 -12.86 2.01
N GLY A 173 10.60 -12.46 3.01
CA GLY A 173 12.05 -12.67 3.02
C GLY A 173 12.43 -14.14 3.14
N GLY A 174 11.50 -15.01 3.55
CA GLY A 174 11.80 -16.41 3.85
C GLY A 174 12.88 -16.50 4.93
N ALA A 175 12.74 -15.66 5.96
CA ALA A 175 13.76 -15.39 6.97
C ALA A 175 13.17 -15.50 8.38
N ARG A 176 14.03 -15.74 9.37
CA ARG A 176 13.69 -15.52 10.78
C ARG A 176 13.92 -14.05 11.09
N VAL A 177 12.97 -13.38 11.74
CA VAL A 177 13.11 -11.96 12.07
C VAL A 177 13.33 -11.81 13.56
N PHE A 178 14.48 -11.27 13.97
CA PHE A 178 14.78 -10.93 15.34
C PHE A 178 14.59 -9.42 15.53
N SER A 179 13.60 -9.05 16.34
CA SER A 179 13.32 -7.65 16.67
C SER A 179 13.73 -7.34 18.11
N ILE A 180 14.19 -6.13 18.39
CA ILE A 180 14.63 -5.72 19.74
C ILE A 180 13.83 -4.51 20.25
N ASP A 181 13.54 -4.49 21.55
CA ASP A 181 12.92 -3.34 22.25
C ASP A 181 14.05 -2.44 22.76
N TYR A 182 14.69 -1.70 21.83
CA TYR A 182 15.85 -0.88 22.14
C TYR A 182 15.49 0.29 23.07
N ARG A 183 16.45 0.73 23.89
CA ARG A 183 16.23 1.82 24.84
C ARG A 183 15.85 3.13 24.14
N LEU A 184 14.83 3.79 24.67
CA LEU A 184 14.20 4.96 24.07
C LEU A 184 14.61 6.26 24.76
N ALA A 185 14.69 7.33 23.97
CA ALA A 185 14.84 8.69 24.45
C ALA A 185 13.53 9.21 25.11
N PRO A 186 13.58 10.27 25.95
CA PRO A 186 14.78 10.97 26.45
C PRO A 186 15.46 10.22 27.62
N ASP A 187 14.87 9.12 28.06
CA ASP A 187 15.31 8.33 29.20
C ASP A 187 16.71 7.75 29.00
N SER A 188 16.97 7.24 27.79
CA SER A 188 18.26 6.75 27.33
C SER A 188 18.51 7.30 25.93
N PRO A 189 19.04 8.53 25.79
CA PRO A 189 19.29 9.15 24.50
C PRO A 189 20.48 8.49 23.76
N PHE A 190 20.90 9.04 22.63
CA PHE A 190 22.09 8.60 21.90
C PHE A 190 23.31 8.57 22.83
N PRO A 191 24.12 7.49 22.82
CA PRO A 191 24.14 6.38 21.86
C PRO A 191 23.41 5.09 22.30
N ALA A 192 22.49 5.12 23.26
CA ALA A 192 21.91 3.90 23.86
C ALA A 192 21.22 2.96 22.85
N ALA A 193 20.39 3.48 21.94
CA ALA A 193 19.72 2.68 20.92
C ALA A 193 20.72 2.02 19.95
N LEU A 194 21.80 2.72 19.60
CA LEU A 194 22.87 2.20 18.74
C LEU A 194 23.65 1.10 19.45
N GLN A 195 23.94 1.29 20.74
CA GLN A 195 24.55 0.26 21.58
C GLN A 195 23.69 -1.01 21.62
N ASP A 196 22.36 -0.87 21.74
CA ASP A 196 21.43 -1.99 21.76
C ASP A 196 21.37 -2.72 20.41
N ALA A 197 21.38 -1.98 19.29
CA ALA A 197 21.41 -2.55 17.95
C ALA A 197 22.72 -3.33 17.67
N VAL A 198 23.88 -2.76 18.02
CA VAL A 198 25.17 -3.44 17.90
C VAL A 198 25.25 -4.65 18.84
N ALA A 199 24.72 -4.55 20.07
CA ALA A 199 24.65 -5.67 21.00
C ALA A 199 23.81 -6.83 20.45
N ALA A 200 22.65 -6.53 19.84
CA ALA A 200 21.82 -7.52 19.19
C ALA A 200 22.52 -8.17 17.99
N TYR A 201 23.26 -7.40 17.19
CA TYR A 201 24.06 -7.93 16.10
C TYR A 201 25.14 -8.91 16.61
N LEU A 202 25.90 -8.52 17.63
CA LEU A 202 26.90 -9.40 18.26
C LEU A 202 26.28 -10.66 18.86
N TYR A 203 25.07 -10.56 19.42
CA TYR A 203 24.30 -11.70 19.92
C TYR A 203 23.92 -12.68 18.80
N LEU A 204 23.53 -12.19 17.62
CA LEU A 204 23.22 -13.06 16.47
C LEU A 204 24.46 -13.81 15.96
N LEU A 205 25.63 -13.15 15.97
CA LEU A 205 26.89 -13.77 15.55
C LEU A 205 27.36 -14.86 16.53
N HIS A 206 27.14 -14.64 17.83
CA HIS A 206 27.75 -15.48 18.86
C HIS A 206 26.78 -15.84 20.00
N PRO A 207 25.57 -16.35 19.75
CA PRO A 207 24.56 -16.53 20.77
C PRO A 207 25.05 -17.46 21.90
N PRO A 208 24.61 -17.24 23.16
CA PRO A 208 24.94 -18.12 24.27
C PRO A 208 24.50 -19.56 23.98
N ALA A 209 25.33 -20.53 24.36
CA ALA A 209 25.07 -21.96 24.08
C ALA A 209 23.76 -22.49 24.69
N ASP A 210 23.27 -21.85 25.76
CA ASP A 210 22.05 -22.16 26.49
C ASP A 210 20.80 -21.39 25.98
N SER A 211 20.97 -20.45 25.04
CA SER A 211 19.86 -19.64 24.50
C SER A 211 18.97 -20.36 23.49
N GLY A 212 19.39 -21.54 23.01
CA GLY A 212 18.68 -22.29 21.96
C GLY A 212 18.80 -21.68 20.56
N ALA A 213 19.53 -20.56 20.41
CA ALA A 213 19.84 -19.95 19.12
C ALA A 213 21.19 -20.44 18.59
N SER A 214 21.26 -20.70 17.28
CA SER A 214 22.50 -21.04 16.58
C SER A 214 23.21 -19.77 16.09
N PRO A 215 24.55 -19.73 16.07
CA PRO A 215 25.32 -18.67 15.43
C PRO A 215 24.85 -18.45 13.99
N VAL A 216 24.65 -17.19 13.61
CA VAL A 216 24.29 -16.79 12.25
C VAL A 216 25.53 -16.24 11.55
N ASP A 217 25.78 -16.68 10.31
CA ASP A 217 26.84 -16.10 9.48
C ASP A 217 26.49 -14.63 9.18
N PRO A 218 27.42 -13.66 9.34
CA PRO A 218 27.19 -12.28 8.94
C PRO A 218 26.56 -12.12 7.55
N LYS A 219 26.94 -12.98 6.59
CA LYS A 219 26.42 -12.98 5.21
C LYS A 219 24.98 -13.47 5.07
N ASP A 220 24.37 -13.92 6.16
CA ASP A 220 22.97 -14.32 6.24
C ASP A 220 22.12 -13.36 7.09
N ILE A 221 22.70 -12.26 7.55
CA ILE A 221 22.02 -11.23 8.33
C ILE A 221 21.72 -10.02 7.45
N VAL A 222 20.46 -9.60 7.43
CA VAL A 222 20.05 -8.28 6.91
C VAL A 222 19.62 -7.41 8.09
N ILE A 223 20.16 -6.20 8.20
CA ILE A 223 19.68 -5.22 9.20
C ILE A 223 18.61 -4.37 8.55
N MET A 224 17.43 -4.30 9.17
CA MET A 224 16.27 -3.63 8.60
C MET A 224 15.60 -2.73 9.61
N GLY A 225 15.02 -1.62 9.16
CA GLY A 225 14.13 -0.81 10.00
C GLY A 225 13.34 0.22 9.22
N ASP A 226 12.41 0.87 9.89
CA ASP A 226 11.56 1.92 9.35
C ASP A 226 11.73 3.24 10.09
N SER A 227 11.63 4.39 9.40
CA SER A 227 11.76 5.71 10.01
C SER A 227 13.03 5.85 10.85
N ALA A 228 12.90 6.17 12.14
CA ALA A 228 14.00 6.18 13.11
C ALA A 228 14.74 4.84 13.21
N GLY A 229 14.03 3.72 13.12
CA GLY A 229 14.63 2.38 13.06
C GLY A 229 15.39 2.13 11.76
N GLY A 230 14.94 2.71 10.65
CA GLY A 230 15.68 2.73 9.39
C GLY A 230 16.97 3.55 9.50
N GLY A 231 16.90 4.73 10.11
CA GLY A 231 18.07 5.52 10.50
C GLY A 231 19.03 4.74 11.38
N LEU A 232 18.51 4.06 12.40
CA LEU A 232 19.28 3.20 13.30
C LEU A 232 19.93 2.03 12.56
N ALA A 233 19.26 1.43 11.58
CA ALA A 233 19.81 0.35 10.76
C ALA A 233 21.03 0.84 9.97
N PHE A 234 20.94 2.01 9.33
CA PHE A 234 22.06 2.63 8.63
C PHE A 234 23.19 3.06 9.58
N ALA A 235 22.87 3.66 10.72
CA ALA A 235 23.84 3.98 11.76
C ALA A 235 24.56 2.73 12.30
N THR A 236 23.84 1.61 12.42
CA THR A 236 24.39 0.33 12.90
C THR A 236 25.38 -0.26 11.90
N VAL A 237 25.08 -0.27 10.59
CA VAL A 237 26.05 -0.79 9.60
C VAL A 237 27.27 0.12 9.45
N LEU A 238 27.10 1.44 9.61
CA LEU A 238 28.23 2.38 9.69
C LEU A 238 29.09 2.07 10.92
N ALA A 239 28.48 1.87 12.09
CA ALA A 239 29.20 1.52 13.31
C ALA A 239 29.91 0.16 13.21
N ILE A 240 29.27 -0.85 12.61
CA ILE A 240 29.86 -2.18 12.37
C ILE A 240 31.11 -2.06 11.49
N ARG A 241 31.01 -1.34 10.36
CA ARG A 241 32.15 -1.08 9.46
C ARG A 241 33.29 -0.38 10.20
N ASP A 242 32.99 0.73 10.88
CA ASP A 242 34.00 1.58 11.51
C ASP A 242 34.64 0.90 12.73
N ALA A 243 33.92 0.00 13.40
CA ALA A 243 34.43 -0.85 14.47
C ALA A 243 35.23 -2.07 13.97
N GLY A 244 35.31 -2.29 12.65
CA GLY A 244 35.99 -3.45 12.06
C GLY A 244 35.29 -4.78 12.32
N LEU A 245 33.98 -4.75 12.60
CA LEU A 245 33.17 -5.94 12.79
C LEU A 245 32.79 -6.56 11.42
N PRO A 246 32.49 -7.87 11.34
CA PRO A 246 32.02 -8.49 10.11
C PRO A 246 30.78 -7.76 9.57
N MET A 247 30.75 -7.45 8.28
CA MET A 247 29.60 -6.76 7.67
C MET A 247 28.42 -7.72 7.47
N PRO A 248 27.17 -7.27 7.72
CA PRO A 248 25.98 -8.01 7.34
C PRO A 248 25.84 -8.15 5.81
N ALA A 249 24.95 -9.01 5.38
CA ALA A 249 24.64 -9.27 3.97
C ALA A 249 24.03 -8.06 3.26
N GLY A 250 23.25 -7.24 3.97
CA GLY A 250 22.62 -6.04 3.43
C GLY A 250 21.92 -5.21 4.51
N VAL A 251 21.47 -4.03 4.12
CA VAL A 251 20.69 -3.11 4.96
C VAL A 251 19.44 -2.62 4.22
N VAL A 252 18.29 -2.58 4.91
CA VAL A 252 17.01 -2.13 4.35
C VAL A 252 16.42 -1.01 5.21
N GLY A 253 16.11 0.14 4.60
CA GLY A 253 15.42 1.25 5.25
C GLY A 253 14.09 1.59 4.57
N TRP A 254 13.01 1.53 5.32
CA TRP A 254 11.70 2.08 4.91
C TRP A 254 11.54 3.50 5.44
N SER A 255 11.43 4.47 4.55
CA SER A 255 11.40 5.90 4.84
C SER A 255 12.42 6.29 5.91
N PRO A 256 13.72 5.95 5.75
CA PRO A 256 14.70 6.05 6.83
C PRO A 256 14.95 7.51 7.20
N TRP A 257 15.02 7.79 8.50
CA TRP A 257 15.39 9.11 9.01
C TRP A 257 16.90 9.20 9.17
N LEU A 258 17.56 9.97 8.30
CA LEU A 258 19.01 10.00 8.10
C LEU A 258 19.65 11.35 8.43
N ASP A 259 18.85 12.39 8.59
CA ASP A 259 19.21 13.78 8.84
C ASP A 259 18.37 14.34 10.01
N LEU A 260 18.94 14.28 11.22
CA LEU A 260 18.29 14.81 12.41
C LEU A 260 18.42 16.34 12.53
N LEU A 261 19.19 16.98 11.64
CA LEU A 261 19.26 18.44 11.53
C LEU A 261 18.02 19.03 10.84
N HIS A 262 17.20 18.18 10.20
CA HIS A 262 16.04 18.63 9.45
C HIS A 262 16.38 19.66 8.36
N SER A 263 17.46 19.38 7.61
CA SER A 263 18.03 20.34 6.65
C SER A 263 17.43 20.21 5.23
N MET A 264 16.60 19.21 4.98
CA MET A 264 16.09 18.88 3.66
C MET A 264 14.83 19.66 3.23
N PRO A 265 14.72 20.14 1.98
CA PRO A 265 13.55 20.92 1.51
C PRO A 265 12.20 20.18 1.56
N SER A 266 12.19 18.87 1.35
CA SER A 266 10.97 18.03 1.43
C SER A 266 10.22 18.15 2.76
N LEU A 267 10.91 18.46 3.87
CA LEU A 267 10.26 18.75 5.15
C LEU A 267 9.23 19.88 5.05
N LEU A 268 9.49 20.89 4.21
CA LEU A 268 8.58 22.01 4.01
C LEU A 268 7.55 21.72 2.91
N SER A 269 7.98 21.13 1.78
CA SER A 269 7.08 20.95 0.64
C SER A 269 6.05 19.85 0.85
N ASN A 270 6.39 18.82 1.64
CA ASN A 270 5.56 17.63 1.83
C ASN A 270 4.80 17.61 3.17
N ALA A 271 4.94 18.64 4.01
CA ALA A 271 4.25 18.73 5.30
C ALA A 271 2.72 18.54 5.25
N ARG A 272 2.09 18.81 4.08
CA ARG A 272 0.64 18.58 3.89
C ARG A 272 0.29 17.14 3.52
N SER A 273 1.18 16.46 2.80
CA SER A 273 0.99 15.08 2.32
C SER A 273 1.61 14.03 3.24
N ASP A 274 2.10 14.44 4.39
CA ASP A 274 2.70 13.56 5.39
C ASP A 274 2.03 13.73 6.76
N TYR A 275 2.15 12.71 7.61
CA TYR A 275 1.68 12.73 9.00
C TYR A 275 2.78 13.06 10.02
N LEU A 276 4.02 13.23 9.57
CA LEU A 276 5.10 13.70 10.41
C LEU A 276 4.88 15.15 10.89
N PRO A 277 5.34 15.49 12.11
CA PRO A 277 5.15 16.83 12.63
C PRO A 277 6.07 17.82 11.91
N ALA A 278 5.48 18.85 11.29
CA ALA A 278 6.24 19.94 10.66
C ALA A 278 7.17 20.70 11.63
N GLU A 279 6.93 20.59 12.94
CA GLU A 279 7.73 21.21 14.00
C GLU A 279 8.79 20.27 14.61
N GLY A 280 8.98 19.07 14.05
CA GLY A 280 9.91 18.05 14.54
C GLY A 280 9.43 17.29 15.78
N PHE A 281 10.22 16.31 16.22
CA PHE A 281 9.90 15.43 17.35
C PHE A 281 10.41 16.03 18.68
N THR A 282 9.82 17.14 19.10
CA THR A 282 10.19 17.86 20.34
C THR A 282 8.99 18.24 21.19
N GLN A 283 9.21 18.48 22.49
CA GLN A 283 8.14 18.88 23.39
C GLN A 283 7.77 20.33 23.13
N GLY A 284 6.48 20.60 22.87
CA GLY A 284 6.01 21.97 22.60
C GLY A 284 6.56 22.59 21.30
N GLY A 285 7.04 21.77 20.35
CA GLY A 285 7.51 22.20 19.03
C GLY A 285 8.76 23.08 19.08
N GLN A 286 9.64 22.88 20.07
CA GLN A 286 10.88 23.63 20.24
C GLN A 286 11.84 23.48 19.05
N GLY A 287 11.81 22.34 18.35
CA GLY A 287 12.59 22.04 17.14
C GLY A 287 12.02 22.60 15.83
N SER A 288 10.98 23.45 15.87
CA SER A 288 10.42 24.05 14.66
C SER A 288 11.46 24.91 13.94
N LEU A 289 11.66 24.66 12.63
CA LEU A 289 12.46 25.51 11.73
C LEU A 289 12.09 27.00 11.86
N LEU A 290 10.82 27.32 12.13
CA LEU A 290 10.37 28.69 12.35
C LEU A 290 10.88 29.29 13.67
N LYS A 291 10.97 28.50 14.74
CA LYS A 291 11.54 28.95 16.03
C LYS A 291 13.06 29.04 15.94
N LEU A 292 13.70 28.08 15.29
CA LEU A 292 15.13 28.11 14.95
C LEU A 292 15.48 29.35 14.11
N ALA A 293 14.73 29.64 13.05
CA ALA A 293 14.92 30.82 12.22
C ALA A 293 14.68 32.13 12.98
N LYS A 294 13.69 32.18 13.88
CA LYS A 294 13.45 33.34 14.76
C LYS A 294 14.58 33.54 15.76
N LEU A 295 15.12 32.46 16.34
CA LEU A 295 16.27 32.53 17.24
C LEU A 295 17.52 32.94 16.48
N ALA A 296 17.81 32.33 15.33
CA ALA A 296 18.93 32.69 14.46
C ALA A 296 18.92 34.17 14.07
N ALA A 297 17.73 34.76 13.84
CA ALA A 297 17.59 36.19 13.57
C ALA A 297 17.93 37.11 14.77
N THR A 298 18.04 36.56 15.98
CA THR A 298 18.41 37.27 17.21
C THR A 298 19.86 37.04 17.66
N LEU A 299 20.56 36.07 17.07
CA LEU A 299 21.96 35.73 17.41
C LEU A 299 22.96 36.50 16.54
N ASN A 300 24.21 36.57 16.99
CA ASN A 300 25.29 37.14 16.18
C ASN A 300 25.57 36.18 15.00
N PRO A 301 25.74 36.67 13.75
CA PRO A 301 26.09 35.83 12.61
C PRO A 301 27.29 34.90 12.79
N ASP A 302 28.19 35.21 13.73
CA ASP A 302 29.38 34.41 14.05
C ASP A 302 29.11 33.27 15.07
N ASP A 303 27.90 33.21 15.66
CA ASP A 303 27.53 32.17 16.62
C ASP A 303 27.10 30.88 15.90
N VAL A 304 27.63 29.74 16.35
CA VAL A 304 27.17 28.43 15.86
C VAL A 304 25.78 28.14 16.42
N LEU A 305 24.74 28.36 15.61
CA LEU A 305 23.33 28.27 15.99
C LEU A 305 22.99 26.98 16.76
N LEU A 306 23.49 25.82 16.30
CA LEU A 306 23.23 24.51 16.92
C LEU A 306 23.85 24.36 18.32
N HIS A 307 24.90 25.13 18.64
CA HIS A 307 25.58 25.06 19.94
C HIS A 307 25.25 26.25 20.84
N HIS A 308 24.27 27.07 20.44
CA HIS A 308 23.89 28.23 21.21
C HIS A 308 23.20 27.81 22.53
N PRO A 309 23.64 28.29 23.70
CA PRO A 309 23.11 27.85 25.01
C PRO A 309 21.60 28.08 25.21
N GLU A 310 21.03 29.03 24.49
CA GLU A 310 19.60 29.34 24.53
C GLU A 310 18.75 28.48 23.58
N LEU A 311 19.38 27.68 22.72
CA LEU A 311 18.68 26.77 21.82
C LEU A 311 18.44 25.42 22.54
N PRO A 312 17.19 25.04 22.83
CA PRO A 312 16.90 23.70 23.34
C PRO A 312 17.23 22.63 22.30
N ASP A 313 17.44 21.41 22.76
CA ASP A 313 17.66 20.27 21.86
C ASP A 313 16.48 20.10 20.90
N ILE A 314 16.78 20.02 19.60
CA ILE A 314 15.77 19.98 18.55
C ILE A 314 15.25 18.57 18.29
N GLN A 315 15.82 17.55 18.95
CA GLN A 315 15.32 16.17 18.96
C GLN A 315 15.43 15.59 20.37
N TYR A 316 14.52 14.69 20.75
CA TYR A 316 14.69 13.92 22.00
C TYR A 316 15.87 12.96 21.94
N TYR A 317 16.20 12.45 20.75
CA TYR A 317 17.16 11.37 20.58
C TYR A 317 18.59 11.77 20.95
N ALA A 318 19.02 12.97 20.58
CA ALA A 318 20.39 13.39 20.70
C ALA A 318 20.47 14.90 20.96
N SER A 319 21.50 15.32 21.69
CA SER A 319 21.76 16.74 21.91
C SER A 319 22.15 17.42 20.59
N ASN A 320 21.89 18.73 20.48
CA ASN A 320 22.31 19.50 19.31
C ASN A 320 23.83 19.44 19.07
N ALA A 321 24.62 19.18 20.13
CA ALA A 321 26.07 19.07 20.10
C ALA A 321 26.62 17.87 19.33
N VAL A 322 25.77 16.89 18.98
CA VAL A 322 26.18 15.66 18.29
C VAL A 322 25.32 15.33 17.07
N LEU A 323 24.49 16.27 16.59
CA LEU A 323 23.68 16.03 15.39
C LEU A 323 24.50 15.91 14.10
N ASP A 324 25.73 16.41 14.11
CA ASP A 324 26.76 16.24 13.07
C ASP A 324 27.54 14.92 13.21
N CYS A 325 27.28 14.13 14.25
CA CYS A 325 27.81 12.78 14.35
C CYS A 325 27.14 11.89 13.31
N THR A 326 27.95 11.14 12.56
CA THR A 326 27.47 10.23 11.51
C THR A 326 26.56 9.12 12.06
N TYR A 327 26.74 8.72 13.32
CA TYR A 327 25.89 7.70 13.94
C TYR A 327 24.57 8.26 14.49
N VAL A 328 24.43 9.59 14.51
CA VAL A 328 23.18 10.30 14.83
C VAL A 328 22.45 10.66 13.54
N SER A 329 23.15 11.28 12.59
CA SER A 329 22.65 11.63 11.27
C SER A 329 23.46 10.90 10.18
N PRO A 330 23.12 9.66 9.80
CA PRO A 330 23.85 8.92 8.76
C PRO A 330 24.14 9.70 7.48
N LEU A 331 23.27 10.63 7.09
CA LEU A 331 23.43 11.48 5.92
C LEU A 331 24.78 12.23 5.88
N VAL A 332 25.28 12.67 7.04
CA VAL A 332 26.50 13.49 7.12
C VAL A 332 27.80 12.69 6.99
N THR A 333 27.73 11.36 6.95
CA THR A 333 28.91 10.48 6.78
C THR A 333 29.80 10.92 5.64
N LYS A 334 31.13 10.94 5.81
CA LYS A 334 32.03 11.35 4.71
C LYS A 334 32.27 10.24 3.70
N ASN A 335 32.13 8.98 4.10
CA ASN A 335 32.46 7.82 3.28
C ASN A 335 31.41 6.71 3.48
N LEU A 336 30.93 6.14 2.38
CA LEU A 336 30.04 4.97 2.35
C LEU A 336 30.74 3.70 1.82
N GLU A 337 31.98 3.80 1.34
CA GLU A 337 32.77 2.65 0.89
C GLU A 337 32.86 1.57 1.99
N GLY A 338 32.90 0.31 1.55
CA GLY A 338 32.98 -0.85 2.43
C GLY A 338 31.67 -1.23 3.13
N LEU A 339 30.57 -0.53 2.84
CA LEU A 339 29.25 -0.95 3.31
C LEU A 339 28.69 -2.13 2.51
N CYS A 340 27.75 -2.84 3.12
CA CYS A 340 26.98 -3.88 2.47
C CYS A 340 25.97 -3.26 1.49
N PRO A 341 25.41 -4.06 0.55
CA PRO A 341 24.32 -3.62 -0.29
C PRO A 341 23.19 -2.97 0.50
N MET A 342 22.68 -1.85 -0.01
CA MET A 342 21.62 -1.09 0.64
C MET A 342 20.36 -1.01 -0.21
N GLN A 343 19.21 -1.15 0.45
CA GLN A 343 17.90 -0.84 -0.10
C GLN A 343 17.28 0.31 0.68
N VAL A 344 16.80 1.32 -0.06
CA VAL A 344 16.10 2.48 0.48
C VAL A 344 14.74 2.59 -0.22
N ILE A 345 13.67 2.56 0.55
CA ILE A 345 12.30 2.76 0.04
C ILE A 345 11.76 4.04 0.65
N ALA A 346 11.25 4.96 -0.16
CA ALA A 346 10.65 6.21 0.30
C ALA A 346 9.38 6.53 -0.48
N GLY A 347 8.44 7.26 0.12
CA GLY A 347 7.30 7.85 -0.56
C GLY A 347 7.61 9.24 -1.10
N ASP A 348 7.07 9.61 -2.26
CA ASP A 348 7.24 10.96 -2.81
C ASP A 348 6.46 12.02 -2.02
N GLY A 349 5.43 11.61 -1.29
CA GLY A 349 4.60 12.46 -0.44
C GLY A 349 5.14 12.66 0.98
N GLU A 350 6.26 12.04 1.34
CA GLU A 350 6.82 12.09 2.70
C GLU A 350 7.84 13.22 2.90
N MET A 351 7.95 13.72 4.11
CA MET A 351 8.86 14.80 4.51
C MET A 351 10.33 14.37 4.54
N LEU A 352 10.59 13.05 4.67
CA LEU A 352 11.93 12.44 4.72
C LEU A 352 12.42 11.97 3.33
N ARG A 353 11.69 12.31 2.27
CA ARG A 353 11.99 11.85 0.90
C ARG A 353 13.40 12.22 0.45
N ASP A 354 13.77 13.49 0.61
CA ASP A 354 15.00 13.98 -0.01
C ASP A 354 16.25 13.38 0.66
N GLU A 355 16.27 13.20 1.98
CA GLU A 355 17.40 12.57 2.67
C GLU A 355 17.61 11.12 2.22
N ALA A 356 16.53 10.37 1.98
CA ALA A 356 16.59 9.01 1.44
C ALA A 356 17.22 8.98 0.04
N ILE A 357 16.80 9.90 -0.85
CA ILE A 357 17.35 10.02 -2.22
C ILE A 357 18.84 10.39 -2.17
N VAL A 358 19.20 11.37 -1.35
CA VAL A 358 20.57 11.91 -1.28
C VAL A 358 21.53 10.87 -0.70
N PHE A 359 21.13 10.18 0.35
CA PHE A 359 21.93 9.13 0.94
C PHE A 359 22.16 7.97 -0.02
N ALA A 360 21.10 7.54 -0.72
CA ALA A 360 21.20 6.49 -1.73
C ALA A 360 22.13 6.89 -2.89
N LYS A 361 22.01 8.13 -3.41
CA LYS A 361 22.90 8.62 -4.47
C LYS A 361 24.36 8.67 -4.00
N LYS A 362 24.61 9.17 -2.79
CA LYS A 362 25.94 9.18 -2.18
C LYS A 362 26.55 7.78 -2.10
N GLY A 363 25.74 6.77 -1.78
CA GLY A 363 26.16 5.37 -1.78
C GLY A 363 26.48 4.87 -3.19
N ALA A 364 25.63 5.17 -4.16
CA ALA A 364 25.82 4.82 -5.56
C ALA A 364 27.09 5.45 -6.15
N ASP A 365 27.42 6.68 -5.77
CA ASP A 365 28.65 7.38 -6.19
C ASP A 365 29.91 6.79 -5.51
N SER A 366 29.77 6.19 -4.33
CA SER A 366 30.86 5.58 -3.54
C SER A 366 31.07 4.07 -3.83
N ALA A 367 30.64 3.59 -5.00
CA ALA A 367 30.72 2.18 -5.41
C ALA A 367 30.04 1.16 -4.48
N VAL A 368 29.05 1.59 -3.69
CA VAL A 368 28.17 0.68 -2.93
C VAL A 368 27.03 0.21 -3.83
N ASP A 369 26.57 -1.03 -3.67
CA ASP A 369 25.35 -1.52 -4.33
C ASP A 369 24.13 -0.87 -3.68
N VAL A 370 23.36 -0.13 -4.48
CA VAL A 370 22.24 0.68 -4.00
C VAL A 370 20.98 0.40 -4.80
N HIS A 371 19.90 0.10 -4.06
CA HIS A 371 18.55 -0.07 -4.57
C HIS A 371 17.62 0.96 -3.93
N LEU A 372 17.40 2.09 -4.60
CA LEU A 372 16.44 3.13 -4.20
C LEU A 372 15.13 2.96 -4.98
N ALA A 373 14.02 2.95 -4.27
CA ALA A 373 12.68 3.05 -4.85
C ALA A 373 11.88 4.19 -4.21
N VAL A 374 11.51 5.19 -5.01
CA VAL A 374 10.65 6.31 -4.59
C VAL A 374 9.24 6.11 -5.16
N TYR A 375 8.23 5.96 -4.30
CA TYR A 375 6.86 5.67 -4.71
C TYR A 375 6.02 6.93 -4.82
N ASP A 376 5.42 7.15 -5.99
CA ASP A 376 4.59 8.32 -6.25
C ASP A 376 3.44 8.44 -5.26
N ASP A 377 3.21 9.68 -4.80
CA ASP A 377 2.15 10.07 -3.86
C ASP A 377 2.18 9.43 -2.46
N MET A 378 3.03 8.44 -2.19
CA MET A 378 2.99 7.72 -0.92
C MET A 378 3.48 8.56 0.28
N PRO A 379 2.81 8.46 1.46
CA PRO A 379 3.25 9.12 2.69
C PRO A 379 4.37 8.36 3.41
N HIS A 380 4.84 8.90 4.54
CA HIS A 380 5.89 8.29 5.37
C HIS A 380 5.54 6.87 5.81
N VAL A 381 6.52 5.95 5.78
CA VAL A 381 6.38 4.52 6.13
C VAL A 381 5.14 3.88 5.48
N PHE A 382 4.86 4.21 4.22
CA PHE A 382 3.72 3.63 3.53
C PHE A 382 3.71 2.10 3.41
N PRO A 383 4.84 1.35 3.48
CA PRO A 383 4.78 -0.12 3.50
C PRO A 383 3.91 -0.68 4.63
N MET A 384 3.66 0.09 5.69
CA MET A 384 2.76 -0.29 6.79
C MET A 384 1.27 -0.21 6.45
N PHE A 385 0.90 0.42 5.33
CA PHE A 385 -0.48 0.51 4.85
C PHE A 385 -0.79 -0.63 3.88
N GLY A 386 -0.81 -1.88 4.38
CA GLY A 386 -0.99 -3.10 3.56
C GLY A 386 -2.30 -3.22 2.75
N PHE A 387 -3.17 -2.21 2.77
CA PHE A 387 -4.31 -2.09 1.85
C PHE A 387 -3.98 -1.33 0.56
N LEU A 388 -2.76 -0.79 0.42
CA LEU A 388 -2.27 -0.10 -0.77
C LEU A 388 -1.46 -1.08 -1.64
N SER A 389 -1.66 -1.04 -2.96
CA SER A 389 -0.85 -1.80 -3.92
C SER A 389 0.64 -1.41 -3.85
N SER A 390 0.93 -0.11 -3.68
CA SER A 390 2.31 0.36 -3.50
C SER A 390 2.96 -0.24 -2.25
N ALA A 391 2.23 -0.36 -1.14
CA ALA A 391 2.75 -0.95 0.09
C ALA A 391 3.06 -2.44 -0.10
N GLU A 392 2.18 -3.15 -0.80
CA GLU A 392 2.36 -4.56 -1.17
C GLU A 392 3.62 -4.76 -2.03
N ASP A 393 3.80 -3.94 -3.07
CA ASP A 393 4.99 -3.96 -3.94
C ASP A 393 6.27 -3.63 -3.15
N ALA A 394 6.24 -2.62 -2.28
CA ALA A 394 7.39 -2.25 -1.44
C ALA A 394 7.83 -3.38 -0.48
N MET A 395 6.87 -4.05 0.16
CA MET A 395 7.17 -5.22 1.00
C MET A 395 7.69 -6.39 0.18
N GLN A 396 7.15 -6.61 -1.03
CA GLN A 396 7.61 -7.65 -1.93
C GLN A 396 9.07 -7.41 -2.36
N GLN A 397 9.40 -6.18 -2.78
CA GLN A 397 10.77 -5.79 -3.12
C GLN A 397 11.75 -5.94 -1.95
N SER A 398 11.30 -5.67 -0.73
CA SER A 398 12.14 -5.86 0.47
C SER A 398 12.41 -7.33 0.74
N GLY A 399 11.38 -8.17 0.60
CA GLY A 399 11.53 -9.62 0.70
C GLY A 399 12.46 -10.19 -0.39
N GLU A 400 12.34 -9.70 -1.63
CA GLU A 400 13.23 -10.07 -2.74
C GLU A 400 14.68 -9.70 -2.47
N PHE A 401 14.91 -8.45 -2.04
CA PHE A 401 16.25 -7.99 -1.69
C PHE A 401 16.87 -8.85 -0.58
N ILE A 402 16.12 -9.13 0.49
CA ILE A 402 16.55 -10.02 1.58
C ILE A 402 16.99 -11.39 1.05
N ARG A 403 16.23 -11.98 0.12
CA ARG A 403 16.58 -13.29 -0.47
C ARG A 403 17.80 -13.21 -1.40
N GLN A 404 17.95 -12.13 -2.16
CA GLN A 404 19.05 -11.95 -3.11
C GLN A 404 20.41 -11.77 -2.44
N VAL A 405 20.45 -11.05 -1.31
CA VAL A 405 21.73 -10.70 -0.65
C VAL A 405 22.25 -11.75 0.32
N THR A 406 21.42 -12.73 0.71
CA THR A 406 21.74 -13.78 1.69
C THR A 406 21.92 -15.16 1.04
N VAL A 407 22.21 -16.21 1.84
CA VAL A 407 22.41 -17.59 1.35
C VAL A 407 21.35 -18.04 0.33
N GLY A 408 21.84 -18.59 -0.78
CA GLY A 408 21.02 -19.10 -1.89
C GLY A 408 20.54 -18.03 -2.88
N GLY A 409 20.83 -16.75 -2.63
CA GLY A 409 20.55 -15.66 -3.57
C GLY A 409 21.61 -15.53 -4.68
N GLU A 410 21.22 -14.92 -5.80
CA GLU A 410 22.12 -14.63 -6.94
C GLU A 410 23.13 -13.50 -6.66
N GLY A 411 23.00 -12.83 -5.51
CA GLY A 411 23.77 -11.63 -5.17
C GLY A 411 23.25 -10.39 -5.91
N VAL A 412 23.64 -9.21 -5.42
CA VAL A 412 23.33 -7.91 -6.05
C VAL A 412 24.57 -7.12 -6.45
N ALA A 413 25.72 -7.79 -6.51
CA ALA A 413 27.02 -7.17 -6.74
C ALA A 413 27.09 -6.41 -8.07
N GLY A 414 27.42 -5.12 -8.01
CA GLY A 414 27.46 -4.22 -9.16
C GLY A 414 26.10 -3.69 -9.61
N SER A 415 25.02 -3.98 -8.88
CA SER A 415 23.66 -3.53 -9.19
C SER A 415 23.39 -2.15 -8.59
N LYS A 416 23.09 -1.17 -9.45
CA LYS A 416 22.61 0.15 -9.04
C LYS A 416 21.23 0.35 -9.66
N SER A 417 20.22 0.51 -8.81
CA SER A 417 18.85 0.75 -9.24
C SER A 417 18.30 1.95 -8.49
N LEU A 418 18.19 3.09 -9.17
CA LEU A 418 17.57 4.30 -8.65
C LEU A 418 16.29 4.52 -9.44
N VAL A 419 15.16 4.09 -8.89
CA VAL A 419 13.88 4.08 -9.60
C VAL A 419 12.81 4.89 -8.89
N ARG A 420 11.93 5.45 -9.70
CA ARG A 420 10.65 6.00 -9.28
C ARG A 420 9.56 5.01 -9.67
N VAL A 421 8.68 4.69 -8.74
CA VAL A 421 7.56 3.76 -8.93
C VAL A 421 6.29 4.58 -8.99
N ASP A 422 5.58 4.54 -10.10
CA ASP A 422 4.31 5.23 -10.22
C ASP A 422 3.19 4.49 -9.44
N VAL A 423 2.03 5.12 -9.39
CA VAL A 423 0.85 4.62 -8.66
C VAL A 423 0.32 3.27 -9.18
N ASN A 424 0.68 2.90 -10.41
CA ASN A 424 0.32 1.64 -11.06
C ASN A 424 1.44 0.59 -10.95
N GLY A 425 2.54 0.87 -10.24
CA GLY A 425 3.67 -0.03 -10.09
C GLY A 425 4.70 0.03 -11.23
N LYS A 426 4.55 0.95 -12.19
CA LYS A 426 5.51 1.11 -13.29
C LYS A 426 6.78 1.77 -12.76
N ARG A 427 7.93 1.15 -13.04
CA ARG A 427 9.25 1.64 -12.65
C ARG A 427 9.86 2.45 -13.78
N ARG A 428 10.36 3.64 -13.45
CA ARG A 428 11.14 4.50 -14.35
C ARG A 428 12.45 4.91 -13.66
N PRO A 429 13.53 5.18 -14.40
CA PRO A 429 14.73 5.75 -13.82
C PRO A 429 14.40 7.04 -13.05
N LEU A 430 15.07 7.25 -11.92
CA LEU A 430 15.02 8.53 -11.24
C LEU A 430 15.80 9.56 -12.08
N GLU A 431 15.12 10.52 -12.71
CA GLU A 431 15.75 11.53 -13.58
C GLU A 431 16.82 12.34 -12.83
N ASP A 432 18.01 12.49 -13.42
CA ASP A 432 19.13 13.28 -12.87
C ASP A 432 18.73 14.73 -12.55
N ASP A 433 17.74 15.25 -13.27
CA ASP A 433 17.13 16.57 -13.16
C ASP A 433 16.51 16.82 -11.77
N ALA A 434 15.93 15.78 -11.15
CA ALA A 434 15.34 15.88 -9.82
C ALA A 434 16.43 16.12 -8.76
N VAL A 435 17.60 15.50 -8.95
CA VAL A 435 18.78 15.68 -8.10
C VAL A 435 19.49 16.99 -8.44
N ALA A 436 19.67 17.34 -9.71
CA ALA A 436 20.33 18.59 -10.11
C ALA A 436 19.49 19.82 -9.74
N ALA A 437 18.16 19.78 -9.89
CA ALA A 437 17.25 20.82 -9.41
C ALA A 437 17.14 20.85 -7.88
N TRP A 438 17.50 19.76 -7.20
CA TRP A 438 17.63 19.65 -5.75
C TRP A 438 18.98 20.23 -5.27
N GLU A 439 20.12 19.84 -5.83
CA GLU A 439 21.45 20.45 -5.59
C GLU A 439 21.44 21.95 -5.89
N THR A 440 20.72 22.36 -6.93
CA THR A 440 20.52 23.78 -7.27
C THR A 440 19.58 24.49 -6.29
N ARG A 441 18.55 23.82 -5.73
CA ARG A 441 17.64 24.41 -4.73
C ARG A 441 18.30 24.51 -3.35
N VAL A 442 19.00 23.46 -2.96
CA VAL A 442 19.88 23.40 -1.79
C VAL A 442 20.96 24.45 -1.95
N GLY A 443 21.67 24.51 -3.08
CA GLY A 443 22.65 25.55 -3.40
C GLY A 443 22.09 26.99 -3.42
N LYS A 444 20.82 27.20 -3.80
CA LYS A 444 20.16 28.52 -3.78
C LYS A 444 19.63 28.96 -2.42
N LEU A 445 19.38 28.01 -1.50
CA LEU A 445 18.99 28.28 -0.12
C LEU A 445 20.21 28.38 0.83
N GLY A 446 21.44 28.31 0.26
CA GLY A 446 22.68 28.17 1.01
C GLY A 446 22.73 26.77 1.59
N GLY A 447 23.12 25.79 0.77
CA GLY A 447 22.88 24.36 1.01
C GLY A 447 23.39 23.81 2.33
N GLY A 448 23.15 22.52 2.60
CA GLY A 448 23.75 21.84 3.74
C GLY A 448 25.25 22.15 3.88
N HIS A 449 25.98 22.33 2.77
CA HIS A 449 27.39 22.77 2.79
C HIS A 449 27.62 24.22 3.30
N ASP A 450 26.75 25.18 2.96
CA ASP A 450 26.81 26.57 3.44
C ASP A 450 26.24 26.72 4.87
N VAL A 451 25.23 25.93 5.23
CA VAL A 451 24.76 25.79 6.62
C VAL A 451 25.86 25.18 7.48
N LEU A 452 26.53 24.12 7.02
CA LEU A 452 27.66 23.49 7.71
C LEU A 452 28.90 24.41 7.77
N GLN A 453 29.17 25.24 6.75
CA GLN A 453 30.20 26.29 6.80
C GLN A 453 29.84 27.42 7.78
N ARG A 454 28.57 27.86 7.82
CA ARG A 454 28.08 28.87 8.79
C ARG A 454 28.04 28.33 10.23
N LEU A 455 28.09 27.02 10.41
CA LEU A 455 28.18 26.33 11.71
C LEU A 455 29.65 26.13 12.19
N ASN A 456 30.63 26.72 11.51
CA ASN A 456 32.03 26.80 11.95
C ASN A 456 32.72 25.44 12.20
N LEU A 457 32.46 24.46 11.33
CA LEU A 457 33.15 23.17 11.30
C LEU A 457 34.34 23.27 10.32
N ASP A 458 35.56 23.34 10.84
CA ASP A 458 36.81 23.48 10.06
C ASP A 458 36.93 22.44 8.91
N ILE A 459 37.00 22.93 7.67
CA ILE A 459 37.43 22.16 6.49
C ILE A 459 38.73 22.82 6.00
N PRO A 460 39.88 22.13 6.02
CA PRO A 460 41.07 22.63 5.34
C PRO A 460 40.80 22.65 3.83
N SER A 461 41.00 23.81 3.21
CA SER A 461 40.84 24.00 1.77
C SER A 461 41.70 23.02 0.98
N MET A 462 41.09 22.23 0.09
CA MET A 462 41.85 21.58 -0.98
C MET A 462 42.29 22.66 -1.98
N ALA A 463 43.55 23.07 -1.85
CA ALA A 463 44.24 23.84 -2.85
C ALA A 463 44.52 22.98 -4.08
N GLU A 464 44.16 23.53 -5.24
CA GLU A 464 44.88 23.50 -6.51
C GLU A 464 45.60 22.21 -6.90
N HIS A 465 45.04 21.48 -7.87
CA HIS A 465 45.85 20.96 -8.98
C HIS A 465 45.19 21.31 -10.31
N ASP A 466 45.90 22.16 -11.05
CA ASP A 466 45.63 22.69 -12.38
C ASP A 466 46.14 21.72 -13.46
N HIS A 467 45.67 21.96 -14.67
CA HIS A 467 46.14 21.52 -15.99
C HIS A 467 45.66 20.15 -16.49
N SER A 468 45.15 19.98 -17.71
CA SER A 468 44.96 20.88 -18.86
C SER A 468 44.42 20.06 -20.05
N HIS A 469 43.75 20.74 -21.00
CA HIS A 469 43.50 20.35 -22.40
C HIS A 469 42.47 19.22 -22.65
N GLU A 470 41.55 19.28 -23.62
CA GLU A 470 41.43 20.14 -24.80
C GLU A 470 39.98 20.13 -25.32
N GLN A 471 39.57 21.23 -25.96
CA GLN A 471 38.23 21.44 -26.53
C GLN A 471 38.06 20.84 -27.93
N THR A 472 36.79 20.47 -28.22
CA THR A 472 36.06 20.52 -29.51
C THR A 472 36.37 19.49 -30.62
N PRO A 473 35.46 19.25 -31.61
CA PRO A 473 34.03 19.57 -31.74
C PRO A 473 33.14 18.42 -32.31
N LEU A 474 31.82 18.68 -32.33
CA LEU A 474 30.80 18.04 -33.17
C LEU A 474 31.19 17.92 -34.65
N LEU A 475 30.79 16.83 -35.32
CA LEU A 475 30.32 16.82 -36.72
C LEU A 475 29.63 15.50 -37.09
N GLN A 476 28.53 15.65 -37.83
CA GLN A 476 27.67 14.64 -38.45
C GLN A 476 28.26 14.08 -39.76
N ASP A 477 27.75 12.90 -40.10
CA ASP A 477 27.57 12.24 -41.41
C ASP A 477 28.80 11.92 -42.28
N GLN A 478 29.02 10.63 -42.57
CA GLN A 478 28.64 9.98 -43.83
C GLN A 478 29.35 8.63 -44.01
N ASP A 479 28.53 7.62 -44.32
CA ASP A 479 28.75 6.41 -45.14
C ASP A 479 30.16 6.12 -45.68
N ASN A 480 30.67 4.92 -45.39
CA ASN A 480 31.19 4.05 -46.44
C ASN A 480 31.26 2.58 -45.99
N ASP A 481 30.58 1.75 -46.77
CA ASP A 481 30.65 0.29 -46.77
C ASP A 481 32.09 -0.23 -46.98
N GLN A 482 32.44 -1.33 -46.32
CA GLN A 482 32.97 -2.54 -46.99
C GLN A 482 33.03 -3.75 -46.04
N ASP A 483 32.15 -4.70 -46.36
CA ASP A 483 32.12 -6.15 -46.12
C ASP A 483 33.32 -6.86 -45.46
N GLN A 484 33.03 -7.75 -44.49
CA GLN A 484 33.08 -9.20 -44.74
C GLN A 484 32.41 -10.05 -43.63
N ASP A 485 31.74 -11.12 -44.09
CA ASP A 485 31.34 -12.35 -43.39
C ASP A 485 29.97 -12.43 -42.67
N GLY A 486 28.91 -12.59 -43.46
CA GLY A 486 28.36 -13.95 -43.68
C GLY A 486 27.48 -14.60 -42.61
N HIS A 487 26.30 -14.05 -42.31
CA HIS A 487 25.12 -14.83 -41.93
C HIS A 487 23.84 -14.20 -42.50
N HIS A 488 23.05 -14.98 -43.24
CA HIS A 488 21.81 -14.55 -43.89
C HIS A 488 20.79 -14.01 -42.88
N HIS A 489 20.63 -12.68 -42.82
CA HIS A 489 19.48 -12.03 -42.20
C HIS A 489 18.36 -11.85 -43.23
N LEU A 490 17.29 -12.64 -43.10
CA LEU A 490 16.01 -12.39 -43.78
C LEU A 490 15.46 -11.02 -43.37
N SER A 491 14.89 -10.28 -44.32
CA SER A 491 14.31 -8.96 -44.05
C SER A 491 13.08 -9.06 -43.13
N HIS A 492 12.78 -7.97 -42.40
CA HIS A 492 11.65 -7.93 -41.45
C HIS A 492 10.30 -8.23 -42.14
N GLN A 493 10.11 -7.78 -43.39
CA GLN A 493 8.93 -8.09 -44.20
C GLN A 493 8.83 -9.58 -44.58
N GLU A 494 9.96 -10.22 -44.90
CA GLU A 494 9.99 -11.65 -45.23
C GLU A 494 9.76 -12.53 -44.00
N ARG A 495 10.19 -12.10 -42.80
CA ARG A 495 9.90 -12.81 -41.54
C ARG A 495 8.41 -12.74 -41.18
N THR A 496 7.79 -11.56 -41.32
CA THR A 496 6.34 -11.39 -41.07
C THR A 496 5.49 -12.15 -42.09
N GLN A 497 5.85 -12.12 -43.39
CA GLN A 497 5.15 -12.91 -44.40
C GLN A 497 5.30 -14.42 -44.17
N ASN A 498 6.50 -14.93 -43.88
CA ASN A 498 6.69 -16.35 -43.60
C ASN A 498 5.97 -16.83 -42.33
N LEU A 499 5.81 -15.96 -41.32
CA LEU A 499 5.04 -16.25 -40.11
C LEU A 499 3.53 -16.31 -40.40
N VAL A 500 3.01 -15.36 -41.18
CA VAL A 500 1.60 -15.32 -41.61
C VAL A 500 1.26 -16.49 -42.55
N GLU A 501 2.16 -16.84 -43.48
CA GLU A 501 2.03 -18.00 -44.38
C GLU A 501 2.14 -19.32 -43.60
N GLY A 502 2.98 -19.37 -42.56
CA GLY A 502 3.13 -20.51 -41.65
C GLY A 502 1.89 -20.76 -40.80
N ILE A 503 1.32 -19.70 -40.21
CA ILE A 503 0.06 -19.76 -39.43
C ILE A 503 -1.11 -20.15 -40.35
N ARG A 504 -1.16 -19.58 -41.56
CA ARG A 504 -2.17 -19.92 -42.58
C ARG A 504 -2.09 -21.38 -43.02
N ASN A 505 -0.88 -21.92 -43.25
CA ASN A 505 -0.69 -23.32 -43.63
C ASN A 505 -1.04 -24.33 -42.53
N VAL A 506 -0.86 -23.98 -41.26
CA VAL A 506 -1.29 -24.83 -40.13
C VAL A 506 -2.82 -24.85 -40.00
N PHE A 507 -3.51 -23.74 -40.31
CA PHE A 507 -4.96 -23.62 -40.20
C PHE A 507 -5.74 -24.10 -41.44
N GLU A 508 -5.28 -23.80 -42.66
CA GLU A 508 -5.97 -24.20 -43.91
C GLU A 508 -5.96 -25.71 -44.15
N ASN A 509 -4.97 -26.42 -43.60
CA ASN A 509 -4.86 -27.88 -43.74
C ASN A 509 -5.70 -28.69 -42.72
N GLN A 510 -6.39 -28.04 -41.76
CA GLN A 510 -7.03 -28.75 -40.64
C GLN A 510 -8.50 -28.39 -40.32
N ILE A 511 -9.19 -27.53 -41.09
CA ILE A 511 -10.63 -27.24 -40.86
C ILE A 511 -11.44 -27.18 -42.17
N PRO A 512 -12.52 -27.98 -42.33
CA PRO A 512 -13.47 -27.82 -43.43
C PRO A 512 -14.50 -26.71 -43.14
N ASN A 513 -14.90 -26.00 -44.21
CA ASN A 513 -15.90 -24.94 -44.23
C ASN A 513 -17.22 -25.35 -43.53
N GLY A 514 -17.66 -24.55 -42.55
CA GLY A 514 -18.94 -24.72 -41.86
C GLY A 514 -19.74 -23.42 -41.78
N HIS A 515 -20.85 -23.38 -42.51
CA HIS A 515 -21.79 -22.25 -42.60
C HIS A 515 -22.55 -21.93 -41.30
N HIS A 516 -23.05 -20.69 -41.26
CA HIS A 516 -23.97 -20.08 -40.30
C HIS A 516 -25.09 -20.99 -39.77
N THR A 517 -25.28 -21.00 -38.44
CA THR A 517 -26.56 -20.84 -37.68
C THR A 517 -26.34 -21.16 -36.17
N THR A 518 -26.99 -20.40 -35.28
CA THR A 518 -26.95 -20.47 -33.80
C THR A 518 -27.65 -21.73 -33.23
N PRO A 519 -27.13 -22.36 -32.14
CA PRO A 519 -27.55 -22.06 -30.74
C PRO A 519 -26.31 -22.06 -29.76
N PRO A 520 -26.39 -22.20 -28.41
CA PRO A 520 -25.23 -21.93 -27.54
C PRO A 520 -24.06 -22.81 -27.97
N SER A 521 -22.86 -22.23 -28.10
CA SER A 521 -21.69 -22.98 -28.53
C SER A 521 -21.49 -24.13 -27.56
N SER A 522 -21.70 -25.35 -28.02
CA SER A 522 -21.54 -26.54 -27.17
C SER A 522 -20.17 -26.51 -26.51
N PRO A 523 -20.02 -27.06 -25.27
CA PRO A 523 -18.73 -27.16 -24.59
C PRO A 523 -17.61 -27.72 -25.50
N LYS A 524 -18.00 -28.58 -26.46
CA LYS A 524 -17.14 -29.13 -27.52
C LYS A 524 -16.43 -28.09 -28.40
N LYS A 525 -17.04 -26.93 -28.68
CA LYS A 525 -16.44 -25.85 -29.48
C LYS A 525 -15.35 -25.10 -28.72
N ILE A 526 -15.60 -24.74 -27.46
CA ILE A 526 -14.60 -24.09 -26.59
C ILE A 526 -13.43 -25.06 -26.32
N HIS A 527 -13.75 -26.33 -26.01
CA HIS A 527 -12.77 -27.40 -25.81
C HIS A 527 -11.81 -27.58 -27.00
N ALA A 528 -12.30 -27.42 -28.24
CA ALA A 528 -11.46 -27.50 -29.43
C ALA A 528 -10.69 -26.20 -29.72
N LEU A 529 -11.19 -25.05 -29.26
CA LEU A 529 -10.65 -23.73 -29.56
C LEU A 529 -9.46 -23.36 -28.66
N VAL A 530 -9.57 -23.57 -27.35
CA VAL A 530 -8.56 -23.16 -26.36
C VAL A 530 -7.17 -23.78 -26.64
N PRO A 531 -7.02 -25.10 -26.87
CA PRO A 531 -5.70 -25.68 -27.17
C PRO A 531 -5.08 -25.15 -28.47
N ARG A 532 -5.90 -24.76 -29.44
CA ARG A 532 -5.45 -24.21 -30.73
C ARG A 532 -4.95 -22.77 -30.58
N LEU A 533 -5.67 -21.96 -29.81
CA LEU A 533 -5.24 -20.60 -29.46
C LEU A 533 -3.96 -20.65 -28.62
N PHE A 534 -3.88 -21.57 -27.66
CA PHE A 534 -2.69 -21.77 -26.84
C PHE A 534 -1.46 -22.12 -27.70
N SER A 535 -1.60 -23.05 -28.65
CA SER A 535 -0.54 -23.41 -29.60
C SER A 535 -0.12 -22.22 -30.48
N LEU A 536 -1.08 -21.45 -30.99
CA LEU A 536 -0.83 -20.27 -31.80
C LEU A 536 -0.02 -19.21 -31.03
N ILE A 537 -0.44 -18.87 -29.80
CA ILE A 537 0.27 -17.91 -28.96
C ILE A 537 1.68 -18.41 -28.62
N ASN A 538 1.83 -19.71 -28.35
CA ASN A 538 3.14 -20.30 -28.14
C ASN A 538 4.09 -20.06 -29.31
N SER A 539 3.61 -20.26 -30.55
CA SER A 539 4.41 -20.01 -31.78
C SER A 539 4.64 -18.54 -32.13
N LEU A 540 3.81 -17.63 -31.60
CA LEU A 540 3.97 -16.19 -31.82
C LEU A 540 5.00 -15.58 -30.87
N VAL A 541 5.23 -16.22 -29.72
CA VAL A 541 6.11 -15.74 -28.65
C VAL A 541 7.09 -16.86 -28.30
N ASP A 542 8.15 -16.98 -29.11
CA ASP A 542 9.10 -18.11 -29.07
C ASP A 542 10.39 -17.83 -28.26
N SER A 543 10.67 -16.58 -27.86
CA SER A 543 11.89 -16.25 -27.09
C SER A 543 11.74 -15.04 -26.16
N GLU A 544 12.71 -14.83 -25.28
CA GLU A 544 12.76 -13.67 -24.36
C GLU A 544 13.13 -12.34 -25.06
N GLY A 545 13.49 -12.36 -26.35
CA GLY A 545 13.83 -11.16 -27.14
C GLY A 545 12.91 -10.94 -28.34
N VAL A 546 12.69 -9.64 -28.63
CA VAL A 546 12.05 -8.99 -29.80
C VAL A 546 10.61 -8.43 -29.60
N GLU A 547 10.60 -7.09 -29.49
CA GLU A 547 9.76 -5.99 -30.03
C GLU A 547 8.20 -6.03 -30.11
N ASP A 548 7.62 -4.84 -29.88
CA ASP A 548 6.21 -4.45 -29.71
C ASP A 548 5.23 -4.76 -30.88
N ASP A 549 5.65 -5.46 -31.93
CA ASP A 549 4.90 -5.62 -33.20
C ASP A 549 4.29 -7.03 -33.44
N ILE A 550 4.16 -7.86 -32.40
CA ILE A 550 3.65 -9.25 -32.52
C ILE A 550 2.15 -9.31 -32.88
N ILE A 551 1.34 -8.35 -32.42
CA ILE A 551 -0.12 -8.29 -32.68
C ILE A 551 -0.39 -7.38 -33.88
N THR A 552 -0.15 -7.89 -35.08
CA THR A 552 -0.45 -7.16 -36.33
C THR A 552 -1.96 -7.15 -36.62
N ASN A 553 -2.42 -6.20 -37.45
CA ASN A 553 -3.82 -6.15 -37.88
C ASN A 553 -4.28 -7.46 -38.55
N GLU A 554 -3.39 -8.14 -39.28
CA GLU A 554 -3.68 -9.42 -39.94
C GLU A 554 -3.95 -10.54 -38.92
N VAL A 555 -3.16 -10.62 -37.85
CA VAL A 555 -3.37 -11.58 -36.76
C VAL A 555 -4.69 -11.29 -36.04
N VAL A 556 -5.00 -10.02 -35.78
CA VAL A 556 -6.26 -9.62 -35.12
C VAL A 556 -7.48 -9.94 -36.00
N GLU A 557 -7.42 -9.67 -37.30
CA GLU A 557 -8.49 -10.00 -38.25
C GLU A 557 -8.70 -11.51 -38.36
N PHE A 558 -7.61 -12.28 -38.36
CA PHE A 558 -7.66 -13.74 -38.33
C PHE A 558 -8.31 -14.25 -37.05
N LEU A 559 -7.87 -13.81 -35.87
CA LEU A 559 -8.46 -14.19 -34.59
C LEU A 559 -9.96 -13.84 -34.55
N ALA A 560 -10.34 -12.65 -35.03
CA ALA A 560 -11.73 -12.23 -35.12
C ALA A 560 -12.58 -13.09 -36.08
N SER A 561 -11.96 -13.77 -37.05
CA SER A 561 -12.63 -14.71 -37.97
C SER A 561 -13.00 -16.05 -37.33
N LEU A 562 -12.34 -16.42 -36.22
CA LEU A 562 -12.54 -17.71 -35.54
C LEU A 562 -13.88 -17.83 -34.81
N GLY A 563 -14.60 -16.72 -34.59
CA GLY A 563 -15.92 -16.71 -33.95
C GLY A 563 -16.01 -15.79 -32.74
N LYS A 564 -17.21 -15.66 -32.16
CA LYS A 564 -17.47 -14.79 -31.00
C LYS A 564 -16.81 -15.31 -29.73
N GLU A 565 -16.63 -16.61 -29.67
CA GLU A 565 -16.07 -17.39 -28.57
C GLU A 565 -14.56 -17.15 -28.36
N VAL A 566 -13.88 -16.55 -29.34
CA VAL A 566 -12.43 -16.37 -29.33
C VAL A 566 -11.94 -15.51 -28.17
N VAL A 567 -12.69 -14.48 -27.78
CA VAL A 567 -12.30 -13.58 -26.68
C VAL A 567 -12.27 -14.34 -25.36
N TYR A 568 -13.31 -15.13 -25.08
CA TYR A 568 -13.34 -16.02 -23.91
C TYR A 568 -12.23 -17.09 -23.99
N GLY A 569 -12.01 -17.68 -25.17
CA GLY A 569 -10.95 -18.66 -25.39
C GLY A 569 -9.54 -18.11 -25.14
N LEU A 570 -9.25 -16.88 -25.56
CA LEU A 570 -8.00 -16.19 -25.30
C LEU A 570 -7.82 -15.94 -23.79
N LEU A 571 -8.86 -15.51 -23.07
CA LEU A 571 -8.79 -15.31 -21.62
C LEU A 571 -8.61 -16.64 -20.86
N ARG A 572 -9.13 -17.77 -21.37
CA ARG A 572 -8.76 -19.11 -20.86
C ARG A 572 -7.30 -19.45 -21.12
N CYS A 573 -6.72 -19.04 -22.25
CA CYS A 573 -5.28 -19.20 -22.47
C CYS A 573 -4.46 -18.34 -21.49
N VAL A 574 -4.91 -17.13 -21.15
CA VAL A 574 -4.28 -16.28 -20.10
C VAL A 574 -4.22 -17.06 -18.79
N GLU A 575 -5.35 -17.64 -18.36
CA GLU A 575 -5.41 -18.49 -17.18
C GLU A 575 -4.39 -19.63 -17.23
N THR A 576 -4.37 -20.39 -18.32
CA THR A 576 -3.44 -21.51 -18.49
C THR A 576 -1.97 -21.07 -18.49
N PHE A 577 -1.63 -19.94 -19.11
CA PHE A 577 -0.26 -19.43 -19.09
C PHE A 577 0.18 -18.98 -17.70
N LEU A 578 -0.70 -18.30 -16.96
CA LEU A 578 -0.41 -17.89 -15.58
C LEU A 578 -0.27 -19.11 -14.66
N ASP A 579 -1.18 -20.09 -14.79
CA ASP A 579 -1.13 -21.33 -14.00
C ASP A 579 0.13 -22.16 -14.31
N GLU A 580 0.47 -22.37 -15.59
CA GLU A 580 1.73 -23.04 -15.96
C GLU A 580 2.96 -22.25 -15.50
N GLY A 581 2.90 -20.91 -15.49
CA GLY A 581 3.98 -20.04 -15.04
C GLY A 581 4.26 -20.13 -13.54
N GLU A 582 3.24 -20.42 -12.72
CA GLU A 582 3.42 -20.70 -11.30
C GLU A 582 4.03 -22.08 -11.04
N HIS A 583 3.84 -23.05 -11.95
CA HIS A 583 4.38 -24.41 -11.83
C HIS A 583 5.78 -24.58 -12.46
N ASP A 584 6.15 -23.75 -13.45
CA ASP A 584 7.45 -23.78 -14.13
C ASP A 584 8.20 -22.45 -14.03
N VAL A 585 8.94 -22.30 -12.92
CA VAL A 585 9.72 -21.09 -12.61
C VAL A 585 10.74 -20.74 -13.70
N GLY A 586 11.29 -21.73 -14.42
CA GLY A 586 12.28 -21.51 -15.46
C GLY A 586 11.70 -20.88 -16.73
N ARG A 587 10.38 -21.00 -16.95
CA ARG A 587 9.66 -20.39 -18.09
C ARG A 587 8.65 -19.33 -17.66
N LYS A 588 8.55 -19.02 -16.36
CA LYS A 588 7.59 -18.07 -15.80
C LYS A 588 7.56 -16.74 -16.55
N ARG A 589 8.73 -16.13 -16.79
CA ARG A 589 8.83 -14.84 -17.51
C ARG A 589 8.30 -14.91 -18.95
N LEU A 590 8.51 -16.02 -19.65
CA LEU A 590 8.00 -16.24 -21.00
C LEU A 590 6.47 -16.45 -20.99
N LEU A 591 5.96 -17.21 -20.02
CA LEU A 591 4.55 -17.52 -19.87
C LEU A 591 3.72 -16.29 -19.44
N GLU A 592 4.24 -15.47 -18.50
CA GLU A 592 3.65 -14.18 -18.15
C GLU A 592 3.57 -13.24 -19.36
N ARG A 593 4.61 -13.20 -20.19
CA ARG A 593 4.59 -12.44 -21.45
C ARG A 593 3.54 -12.94 -22.42
N ARG A 594 3.42 -14.27 -22.60
CA ARG A 594 2.35 -14.88 -23.41
C ARG A 594 0.97 -14.51 -22.88
N ALA A 595 0.79 -14.46 -21.56
CA ALA A 595 -0.45 -14.00 -20.94
C ALA A 595 -0.75 -12.53 -21.29
N VAL A 596 0.22 -11.61 -21.20
CA VAL A 596 0.05 -10.19 -21.57
C VAL A 596 -0.29 -10.04 -23.07
N VAL A 597 0.46 -10.70 -23.96
CA VAL A 597 0.20 -10.66 -25.42
C VAL A 597 -1.20 -11.19 -25.73
N THR A 598 -1.63 -12.23 -25.03
CA THR A 598 -2.97 -12.81 -25.19
C THR A 598 -4.08 -11.84 -24.75
N GLN A 599 -3.88 -11.07 -23.67
CA GLN A 599 -4.81 -10.04 -23.22
C GLN A 599 -4.93 -8.91 -24.26
N ILE A 600 -3.80 -8.43 -24.78
CA ILE A 600 -3.78 -7.38 -25.81
C ILE A 600 -4.47 -7.86 -27.08
N ALA A 601 -4.21 -9.12 -27.50
CA ALA A 601 -4.90 -9.73 -28.63
C ALA A 601 -6.42 -9.82 -28.42
N ALA A 602 -6.86 -10.25 -27.22
CA ALA A 602 -8.27 -10.31 -26.88
C ALA A 602 -8.94 -8.93 -26.95
N ALA A 603 -8.30 -7.89 -26.41
CA ALA A 603 -8.78 -6.51 -26.48
C ALA A 603 -8.84 -5.99 -27.93
N ALA A 604 -7.81 -6.29 -28.74
CA ALA A 604 -7.78 -5.91 -30.16
C ALA A 604 -8.92 -6.58 -30.95
N VAL A 605 -9.22 -7.85 -30.69
CA VAL A 605 -10.36 -8.55 -31.31
C VAL A 605 -11.70 -7.93 -30.91
N VAL A 606 -11.86 -7.53 -29.64
CA VAL A 606 -13.07 -6.80 -29.18
C VAL A 606 -13.29 -5.53 -30.00
N LYS A 607 -12.24 -4.75 -30.30
CA LYS A 607 -12.34 -3.55 -31.16
C LYS A 607 -12.86 -3.88 -32.55
N VAL A 608 -12.45 -5.01 -33.13
CA VAL A 608 -12.96 -5.46 -34.44
C VAL A 608 -14.45 -5.80 -34.37
N PHE A 609 -14.89 -6.50 -33.32
CA PHE A 609 -16.31 -6.82 -33.14
C PHE A 609 -17.16 -5.58 -32.86
N VAL A 610 -16.67 -4.66 -32.02
CA VAL A 610 -17.37 -3.40 -31.72
C VAL A 610 -17.53 -2.54 -32.97
N LYS A 611 -16.51 -2.47 -33.84
CA LYS A 611 -16.61 -1.76 -35.14
C LYS A 611 -17.72 -2.32 -36.04
N LYS A 612 -18.06 -3.61 -35.91
CA LYS A 612 -19.16 -4.24 -36.68
C LYS A 612 -20.52 -4.00 -36.03
N ASP A 613 -20.64 -4.34 -34.76
CA ASP A 613 -21.85 -4.16 -33.97
C ASP A 613 -21.50 -4.10 -32.47
N MET A 614 -21.51 -2.89 -31.92
CA MET A 614 -21.17 -2.64 -30.53
C MET A 614 -22.09 -3.38 -29.55
N MET A 615 -23.41 -3.33 -29.73
CA MET A 615 -24.35 -3.96 -28.78
C MET A 615 -24.35 -5.47 -28.87
N ALA A 616 -24.27 -6.03 -30.08
CA ALA A 616 -24.12 -7.47 -30.24
C ALA A 616 -22.80 -7.96 -29.65
N THR A 617 -21.73 -7.15 -29.69
CA THR A 617 -20.47 -7.49 -29.04
C THR A 617 -20.63 -7.51 -27.53
N TYR A 618 -21.24 -6.49 -26.95
CA TYR A 618 -21.42 -6.44 -25.50
C TYR A 618 -22.28 -7.61 -25.02
N CYS A 619 -23.45 -7.83 -25.62
CA CYS A 619 -24.40 -8.87 -25.19
C CYS A 619 -24.01 -10.31 -25.56
N HIS A 620 -23.29 -10.52 -26.67
CA HIS A 620 -23.06 -11.86 -27.24
C HIS A 620 -21.58 -12.26 -27.36
N VAL A 621 -20.65 -11.38 -26.99
CA VAL A 621 -19.22 -11.69 -26.90
C VAL A 621 -18.74 -11.50 -25.46
N LEU A 622 -18.88 -10.29 -24.90
CA LEU A 622 -18.30 -9.96 -23.59
C LEU A 622 -19.10 -10.55 -22.43
N THR A 623 -20.42 -10.40 -22.43
CA THR A 623 -21.30 -10.86 -21.33
C THR A 623 -22.00 -12.18 -21.66
N ARG A 624 -21.54 -12.91 -22.67
CA ARG A 624 -22.12 -14.21 -23.02
C ARG A 624 -21.52 -15.29 -22.11
N PRO A 625 -22.35 -16.08 -21.40
CA PRO A 625 -21.84 -17.15 -20.55
C PRO A 625 -21.35 -18.34 -21.38
N TYR A 626 -20.25 -18.93 -20.93
CA TYR A 626 -19.60 -20.12 -21.46
C TYR A 626 -19.37 -21.13 -20.33
N PHE A 627 -19.47 -22.43 -20.63
CA PHE A 627 -19.21 -23.48 -19.66
C PHE A 627 -17.74 -23.91 -19.74
N ALA A 628 -17.05 -23.92 -18.60
CA ALA A 628 -15.72 -24.50 -18.49
C ALA A 628 -15.78 -26.03 -18.64
N VAL A 629 -14.68 -26.65 -19.09
CA VAL A 629 -14.61 -28.09 -19.35
C VAL A 629 -14.40 -28.90 -18.06
N ASP A 630 -13.74 -28.31 -17.06
CA ASP A 630 -13.12 -29.07 -15.95
C ASP A 630 -13.78 -28.89 -14.57
N GLU A 631 -14.95 -28.26 -14.49
CA GLU A 631 -15.62 -28.10 -13.20
C GLU A 631 -16.82 -29.04 -13.05
N GLU A 632 -16.80 -29.88 -12.01
CA GLU A 632 -18.00 -30.48 -11.40
C GLU A 632 -19.00 -29.41 -10.90
N SER A 633 -18.57 -28.14 -10.88
CA SER A 633 -19.38 -26.95 -10.67
C SER A 633 -20.10 -26.57 -11.97
N ASN A 634 -21.43 -26.56 -11.93
CA ASN A 634 -22.32 -26.30 -13.06
C ASN A 634 -22.39 -24.79 -13.41
N THR A 635 -21.33 -24.03 -13.16
CA THR A 635 -21.32 -22.56 -13.26
C THR A 635 -20.81 -22.09 -14.62
N ALA A 636 -21.52 -21.14 -15.23
CA ALA A 636 -21.17 -20.59 -16.54
C ALA A 636 -20.58 -19.19 -16.36
N GLU A 637 -19.39 -18.95 -16.89
CA GLU A 637 -18.68 -17.68 -16.80
C GLU A 637 -18.67 -16.96 -18.15
N ASN A 638 -18.75 -15.63 -18.15
CA ASN A 638 -18.56 -14.80 -19.34
C ASN A 638 -17.14 -14.21 -19.46
N ALA A 639 -16.83 -13.53 -20.56
CA ALA A 639 -15.49 -13.00 -20.81
C ALA A 639 -15.07 -11.89 -19.81
N ILE A 640 -16.02 -11.12 -19.26
CA ILE A 640 -15.73 -10.12 -18.23
C ILE A 640 -15.45 -10.81 -16.89
N GLU A 641 -16.24 -11.83 -16.53
CA GLU A 641 -16.10 -12.59 -15.28
C GLU A 641 -14.74 -13.30 -15.21
N ILE A 642 -14.35 -14.03 -16.26
CA ILE A 642 -13.04 -14.66 -16.31
C ILE A 642 -11.90 -13.64 -16.28
N ALA A 643 -12.03 -12.50 -16.99
CA ALA A 643 -11.00 -11.46 -16.97
C ALA A 643 -10.78 -10.88 -15.56
N ILE A 644 -11.85 -10.74 -14.77
CA ILE A 644 -11.75 -10.34 -13.36
C ILE A 644 -11.07 -11.42 -12.54
N ARG A 645 -11.50 -12.68 -12.69
CA ARG A 645 -10.98 -13.83 -11.93
C ARG A 645 -9.48 -14.05 -12.14
N VAL A 646 -9.00 -13.91 -13.38
CA VAL A 646 -7.58 -14.10 -13.72
C VAL A 646 -6.76 -12.81 -13.63
N HIS A 647 -7.35 -11.72 -13.14
CA HIS A 647 -6.73 -10.40 -13.05
C HIS A 647 -6.12 -9.91 -14.39
N ALA A 648 -6.85 -10.09 -15.48
CA ALA A 648 -6.46 -9.63 -16.83
C ALA A 648 -6.58 -8.10 -16.98
N THR A 649 -5.69 -7.37 -16.29
CA THR A 649 -5.74 -5.90 -16.17
C THR A 649 -5.61 -5.18 -17.51
N ASP A 650 -4.78 -5.65 -18.44
CA ASP A 650 -4.60 -5.03 -19.76
C ASP A 650 -5.88 -5.15 -20.60
N PHE A 651 -6.57 -6.29 -20.51
CA PHE A 651 -7.86 -6.48 -21.18
C PHE A 651 -8.95 -5.61 -20.54
N LEU A 652 -9.03 -5.60 -19.20
CA LEU A 652 -10.03 -4.84 -18.46
C LEU A 652 -9.84 -3.33 -18.63
N ALA A 653 -8.60 -2.84 -18.77
CA ALA A 653 -8.31 -1.43 -18.98
C ALA A 653 -8.70 -0.93 -20.39
N ASP A 654 -9.00 -1.82 -21.34
CA ASP A 654 -9.34 -1.43 -22.70
C ASP A 654 -10.63 -0.58 -22.75
N VAL A 655 -10.59 0.47 -23.58
CA VAL A 655 -11.66 1.46 -23.71
C VAL A 655 -13.00 0.82 -24.10
N GLU A 656 -13.01 -0.18 -24.97
CA GLU A 656 -14.28 -0.81 -25.41
C GLU A 656 -14.83 -1.78 -24.37
N VAL A 657 -13.95 -2.43 -23.60
CA VAL A 657 -14.34 -3.27 -22.46
C VAL A 657 -14.91 -2.40 -21.34
N GLN A 658 -14.27 -1.27 -21.02
CA GLN A 658 -14.77 -0.29 -20.06
C GLN A 658 -16.12 0.30 -20.47
N ARG A 659 -16.33 0.56 -21.77
CA ARG A 659 -17.64 0.99 -22.28
C ARG A 659 -18.73 -0.08 -22.12
N CYS A 660 -18.39 -1.36 -22.27
CA CYS A 660 -19.33 -2.46 -21.98
C CYS A 660 -19.71 -2.48 -20.49
N VAL A 661 -18.72 -2.36 -19.58
CA VAL A 661 -18.96 -2.27 -18.13
C VAL A 661 -19.82 -1.05 -17.79
N GLN A 662 -19.53 0.10 -18.42
CA GLN A 662 -20.32 1.32 -18.25
C GLN A 662 -21.74 1.18 -18.81
N ALA A 663 -21.94 0.37 -19.87
CA ALA A 663 -23.25 0.07 -20.44
C ALA A 663 -24.10 -0.81 -19.51
N LEU A 664 -23.48 -1.79 -18.84
CA LEU A 664 -24.11 -2.53 -17.73
C LEU A 664 -24.51 -1.58 -16.60
N TRP A 665 -23.60 -0.69 -16.18
CA TRP A 665 -23.85 0.31 -15.13
C TRP A 665 -25.00 1.28 -15.41
N ASN A 666 -25.07 1.75 -16.64
CA ASN A 666 -26.11 2.69 -17.05
C ASN A 666 -27.45 2.01 -17.35
N GLY A 667 -27.50 0.67 -17.33
CA GLY A 667 -28.68 -0.12 -17.70
C GLY A 667 -29.02 0.02 -19.18
N LEU A 668 -28.00 0.12 -20.04
CA LEU A 668 -28.13 -0.03 -21.49
C LEU A 668 -28.17 -1.51 -21.88
N ILE A 669 -27.60 -2.37 -21.02
CA ILE A 669 -27.67 -3.82 -21.09
C ILE A 669 -28.30 -4.29 -19.79
N LEU A 670 -29.34 -5.13 -19.88
CA LEU A 670 -30.03 -5.66 -18.72
C LEU A 670 -29.73 -7.14 -18.56
N GLN A 671 -29.52 -7.54 -17.31
CA GLN A 671 -29.52 -8.94 -16.91
C GLN A 671 -30.95 -9.45 -16.87
N THR A 672 -31.22 -10.51 -17.63
CA THR A 672 -32.48 -11.25 -17.66
C THR A 672 -32.20 -12.72 -17.46
N GLU A 673 -33.20 -13.48 -17.05
CA GLU A 673 -33.16 -14.93 -17.02
C GLU A 673 -33.90 -15.48 -18.25
N ASP A 674 -33.42 -16.58 -18.81
CA ASP A 674 -34.17 -17.35 -19.81
C ASP A 674 -35.10 -18.39 -19.15
N ASP A 675 -35.89 -19.11 -19.95
CA ASP A 675 -36.87 -20.11 -19.45
C ASP A 675 -36.23 -21.27 -18.64
N GLU A 676 -34.90 -21.39 -18.67
CA GLU A 676 -34.11 -22.36 -17.92
C GLU A 676 -33.37 -21.71 -16.73
N CYS A 677 -33.79 -20.50 -16.31
CA CYS A 677 -33.18 -19.69 -15.26
C CYS A 677 -31.71 -19.35 -15.51
N ARG A 678 -31.26 -19.32 -16.77
CA ARG A 678 -29.88 -18.93 -17.10
C ARG A 678 -29.77 -17.43 -17.30
N VAL A 679 -28.74 -16.85 -16.69
CA VAL A 679 -28.42 -15.44 -16.84
C VAL A 679 -28.07 -15.12 -18.30
N ARG A 680 -28.75 -14.12 -18.86
CA ARG A 680 -28.51 -13.56 -20.19
C ARG A 680 -28.50 -12.05 -20.12
N PHE A 681 -27.68 -11.44 -20.94
CA PHE A 681 -27.62 -9.98 -21.08
C PHE A 681 -28.21 -9.57 -22.43
N VAL A 682 -29.14 -8.61 -22.39
CA VAL A 682 -29.85 -8.12 -23.58
C VAL A 682 -29.79 -6.60 -23.65
N GLU A 683 -29.71 -6.07 -24.87
CA GLU A 683 -29.80 -4.63 -25.11
C GLU A 683 -31.15 -4.09 -24.64
N TYR A 684 -31.11 -2.94 -23.98
CA TYR A 684 -32.29 -2.16 -23.66
C TYR A 684 -32.82 -1.40 -24.89
N SER A 685 -33.35 -2.12 -25.89
CA SER A 685 -33.96 -1.52 -27.10
C SER A 685 -35.48 -1.70 -27.20
N GLY A 686 -36.11 -2.35 -26.21
CA GLY A 686 -37.43 -2.99 -26.38
C GLY A 686 -38.58 -2.64 -25.44
N VAL A 687 -38.53 -1.63 -24.56
CA VAL A 687 -39.76 -1.11 -23.88
C VAL A 687 -40.23 0.18 -24.55
N ARG A 688 -40.39 0.12 -25.87
CA ARG A 688 -41.22 1.06 -26.63
C ARG A 688 -42.67 0.53 -26.58
N ARG A 689 -43.36 0.72 -25.45
CA ARG A 689 -44.83 0.59 -25.39
C ARG A 689 -45.43 1.96 -25.09
N SER A 690 -46.56 2.23 -25.74
CA SER A 690 -47.19 3.53 -25.92
C SER A 690 -47.25 4.36 -24.63
N ARG A 691 -46.52 5.48 -24.63
CA ARG A 691 -46.33 6.37 -23.48
C ARG A 691 -47.60 7.13 -23.13
N HIS A 692 -48.43 6.56 -22.25
CA HIS A 692 -49.66 7.24 -21.81
C HIS A 692 -49.81 7.34 -20.29
N ASN A 693 -49.06 6.57 -19.47
CA ASN A 693 -49.22 6.59 -18.00
C ASN A 693 -47.91 6.71 -17.20
N LEU A 694 -48.00 7.24 -15.98
CA LEU A 694 -46.86 7.46 -15.06
C LEU A 694 -46.20 6.15 -14.61
N TRP A 695 -46.96 5.05 -14.51
CA TRP A 695 -46.44 3.73 -14.15
C TRP A 695 -45.56 3.10 -15.24
N GLU A 696 -45.66 3.57 -16.49
CA GLU A 696 -44.80 3.13 -17.59
C GLU A 696 -43.41 3.79 -17.55
N TRP A 697 -43.20 4.79 -16.68
CA TRP A 697 -41.87 5.36 -16.40
C TRP A 697 -41.04 4.48 -15.44
N ILE A 698 -41.67 3.58 -14.70
CA ILE A 698 -41.00 2.70 -13.73
C ILE A 698 -40.86 1.32 -14.36
N ASP A 699 -39.75 1.13 -15.07
CA ASP A 699 -39.39 -0.17 -15.64
C ASP A 699 -38.74 -1.06 -14.57
N VAL A 700 -39.49 -2.06 -14.09
CA VAL A 700 -39.04 -3.00 -13.05
C VAL A 700 -37.75 -3.72 -13.47
N GLY A 701 -37.52 -3.94 -14.78
CA GLY A 701 -36.29 -4.58 -15.26
C GLY A 701 -35.03 -3.74 -15.02
N ARG A 702 -35.16 -2.42 -14.92
CA ARG A 702 -34.03 -1.53 -14.61
C ARG A 702 -33.69 -1.52 -13.11
N LEU A 703 -34.59 -1.99 -12.24
CA LEU A 703 -34.28 -2.20 -10.82
C LEU A 703 -33.29 -3.35 -10.59
N ASN A 704 -32.92 -4.12 -11.61
CA ASN A 704 -31.82 -5.09 -11.52
C ASN A 704 -30.44 -4.43 -11.72
N VAL A 705 -30.39 -3.16 -12.10
CA VAL A 705 -29.14 -2.42 -12.30
C VAL A 705 -28.74 -1.72 -11.00
N PRO A 706 -27.50 -1.88 -10.49
CA PRO A 706 -27.02 -1.32 -9.22
C PRO A 706 -27.27 0.18 -9.08
N LYS A 707 -27.09 0.95 -10.17
CA LYS A 707 -27.36 2.39 -10.20
C LYS A 707 -28.80 2.75 -9.81
N TYR A 708 -29.78 2.04 -10.36
CA TYR A 708 -31.19 2.31 -10.07
C TYR A 708 -31.62 1.74 -8.72
N GLN A 709 -31.04 0.61 -8.29
CA GLN A 709 -31.20 0.09 -6.93
C GLN A 709 -30.72 1.11 -5.89
N ASN A 710 -29.54 1.69 -6.10
CA ASN A 710 -28.98 2.69 -5.20
C ASN A 710 -29.84 3.95 -5.16
N ASN A 711 -30.27 4.46 -6.32
CA ASN A 711 -31.18 5.61 -6.39
C ASN A 711 -32.50 5.35 -5.65
N MET A 712 -33.07 4.15 -5.77
CA MET A 712 -34.31 3.79 -5.08
C MET A 712 -34.11 3.67 -3.57
N ARG A 713 -33.00 3.07 -3.11
CA ARG A 713 -32.62 3.04 -1.68
C ARG A 713 -32.51 4.44 -1.09
N ILE A 714 -31.84 5.36 -1.80
CA ILE A 714 -31.72 6.77 -1.39
C ILE A 714 -33.10 7.43 -1.30
N ALA A 715 -33.95 7.26 -2.32
CA ALA A 715 -35.29 7.84 -2.33
C ALA A 715 -36.17 7.33 -1.17
N MET A 716 -36.18 6.02 -0.93
CA MET A 716 -36.91 5.41 0.20
C MET A 716 -36.39 5.91 1.54
N PHE A 717 -35.07 6.11 1.66
CA PHE A 717 -34.48 6.64 2.88
C PHE A 717 -34.81 8.12 3.12
N ILE A 718 -34.90 8.94 2.07
CA ILE A 718 -35.37 10.33 2.18
C ILE A 718 -36.82 10.36 2.69
N VAL A 719 -37.69 9.50 2.16
CA VAL A 719 -39.08 9.37 2.64
C VAL A 719 -39.10 8.95 4.12
N PHE A 720 -38.27 7.98 4.49
CA PHE A 720 -38.10 7.58 5.89
C PHE A 720 -37.67 8.74 6.79
N LEU A 721 -36.68 9.55 6.37
CA LEU A 721 -36.20 10.70 7.14
C LEU A 721 -37.28 11.78 7.32
N ILE A 722 -38.06 12.07 6.27
CA ILE A 722 -39.18 13.02 6.35
C ILE A 722 -40.20 12.52 7.37
N LEU A 723 -40.59 11.24 7.28
CA LEU A 723 -41.56 10.62 8.17
C LEU A 723 -41.05 10.59 9.62
N TYR A 724 -39.81 10.16 9.84
CA TYR A 724 -39.16 10.13 11.13
C TYR A 724 -39.08 11.53 11.77
N THR A 725 -38.66 12.54 11.01
CA THR A 725 -38.54 13.93 11.49
C THR A 725 -39.91 14.49 11.88
N TYR A 726 -40.95 14.19 11.10
CA TYR A 726 -42.33 14.56 11.43
C TYR A 726 -42.77 13.95 12.77
N ILE A 727 -42.57 12.64 12.96
CA ILE A 727 -42.99 11.91 14.16
C ILE A 727 -42.24 12.35 15.42
N VAL A 728 -40.93 12.57 15.33
CA VAL A 728 -40.13 12.99 16.50
C VAL A 728 -40.50 14.40 16.97
N ASN A 729 -40.88 15.28 16.04
CA ASN A 729 -41.32 16.64 16.36
C ASN A 729 -42.77 16.70 16.85
N ASP A 730 -43.65 15.87 16.30
CA ASP A 730 -45.07 15.81 16.65
C ASP A 730 -45.33 14.73 17.72
N ARG A 731 -44.97 15.06 18.98
CA ARG A 731 -45.06 14.12 20.12
C ARG A 731 -46.51 13.95 20.59
N THR A 732 -47.12 12.81 20.27
CA THR A 732 -48.50 12.47 20.67
C THR A 732 -48.54 11.32 21.68
N VAL A 733 -49.50 11.34 22.62
CA VAL A 733 -49.66 10.25 23.59
C VAL A 733 -50.04 8.93 22.90
N ASN A 734 -50.95 9.00 21.92
CA ASN A 734 -51.35 7.85 21.10
C ASN A 734 -50.60 7.84 19.76
N PRO A 735 -50.18 6.67 19.26
CA PRO A 735 -49.47 6.54 18.00
C PRO A 735 -50.36 6.91 16.81
N THR A 736 -49.83 7.77 15.93
CA THR A 736 -50.51 8.19 14.71
C THR A 736 -50.37 7.13 13.61
N THR A 737 -51.20 7.21 12.56
CA THR A 737 -51.06 6.34 11.38
C THR A 737 -49.68 6.50 10.71
N ALA A 738 -49.13 7.71 10.72
CA ALA A 738 -47.78 8.00 10.22
C ALA A 738 -46.71 7.25 11.02
N GLU A 739 -46.86 7.18 12.34
CA GLU A 739 -45.95 6.45 13.21
C GLU A 739 -46.00 4.93 12.97
N TRP A 740 -47.18 4.35 12.78
CA TRP A 740 -47.27 2.95 12.40
C TRP A 740 -46.64 2.67 11.04
N ALA A 741 -46.80 3.58 10.08
CA ALA A 741 -46.13 3.48 8.78
C ALA A 741 -44.59 3.51 8.92
N LEU A 742 -44.05 4.32 9.83
CA LEU A 742 -42.61 4.36 10.11
C LEU A 742 -42.09 2.99 10.57
N TYR A 743 -42.78 2.34 11.52
CA TYR A 743 -42.37 1.03 12.01
C TYR A 743 -42.44 -0.06 10.94
N VAL A 744 -43.40 0.01 10.01
CA VAL A 744 -43.46 -0.90 8.85
C VAL A 744 -42.25 -0.70 7.94
N VAL A 745 -41.84 0.55 7.67
CA VAL A 745 -40.63 0.84 6.89
C VAL A 745 -39.38 0.32 7.60
N VAL A 746 -39.27 0.52 8.91
CA VAL A 746 -38.15 -0.01 9.72
C VAL A 746 -38.11 -1.54 9.66
N CYS A 747 -39.26 -2.21 9.73
CA CYS A 747 -39.34 -3.66 9.61
C CYS A 747 -38.80 -4.16 8.25
N GLY A 748 -39.08 -3.45 7.16
CA GLY A 748 -38.49 -3.72 5.84
C GLY A 748 -36.95 -3.67 5.85
N TYR A 749 -36.37 -2.64 6.47
CA TYR A 749 -34.91 -2.53 6.61
C TYR A 749 -34.30 -3.65 7.47
N ILE A 750 -35.03 -4.13 8.49
CA ILE A 750 -34.58 -5.27 9.31
C ILE A 750 -34.51 -6.55 8.47
N PHE A 751 -35.52 -6.81 7.63
CA PHE A 751 -35.50 -7.96 6.72
C PHE A 751 -34.37 -7.88 5.69
N GLU A 752 -34.06 -6.68 5.19
CA GLU A 752 -32.93 -6.47 4.28
C GLU A 752 -31.59 -6.84 4.95
N GLU A 753 -31.34 -6.42 6.19
CA GLU A 753 -30.13 -6.86 6.91
C GLU A 753 -30.08 -8.37 7.14
N PHE A 754 -31.21 -8.99 7.50
CA PHE A 754 -31.24 -10.45 7.65
C PHE A 754 -30.87 -11.16 6.35
N ARG A 755 -31.42 -10.70 5.22
CA ARG A 755 -31.07 -11.23 3.90
C ARG A 755 -29.56 -11.11 3.64
N LEU A 756 -28.96 -9.94 3.91
CA LEU A 756 -27.53 -9.72 3.73
C LEU A 756 -26.67 -10.63 4.60
N ILE A 757 -27.10 -10.94 5.83
CA ILE A 757 -26.41 -11.91 6.71
C ILE A 757 -26.48 -13.32 6.11
N PHE A 758 -27.62 -13.72 5.54
CA PHE A 758 -27.79 -15.03 4.93
C PHE A 758 -27.01 -15.19 3.62
N GLU A 759 -26.98 -14.16 2.77
CA GLU A 759 -26.31 -14.19 1.46
C GLU A 759 -24.78 -13.97 1.57
N GLY A 760 -24.32 -13.03 2.42
CA GLY A 760 -22.90 -12.66 2.53
C GLY A 760 -22.10 -13.41 3.60
N GLY A 761 -22.76 -14.19 4.46
CA GLY A 761 -22.12 -14.92 5.55
C GLY A 761 -21.72 -14.04 6.75
N THR A 762 -21.48 -14.69 7.91
CA THR A 762 -21.27 -14.00 9.19
C THR A 762 -19.95 -13.21 9.27
N ALA A 763 -18.91 -13.62 8.55
CA ALA A 763 -17.60 -12.96 8.57
C ALA A 763 -17.61 -11.61 7.83
N PHE A 764 -18.26 -11.53 6.67
CA PHE A 764 -18.46 -10.28 5.92
C PHE A 764 -19.25 -9.26 6.74
N PHE A 765 -20.30 -9.74 7.41
CA PHE A 765 -21.18 -8.92 8.22
C PHE A 765 -20.48 -8.35 9.48
N LEU A 766 -19.66 -9.15 10.16
CA LEU A 766 -18.91 -8.71 11.35
C LEU A 766 -17.78 -7.71 11.03
N GLY A 767 -17.31 -7.67 9.78
CA GLY A 767 -16.22 -6.81 9.32
C GLY A 767 -16.62 -5.36 8.99
N SER A 768 -17.91 -5.07 8.84
CA SER A 768 -18.39 -3.72 8.47
C SER A 768 -19.02 -3.00 9.66
N ILE A 769 -18.50 -1.82 9.97
CA ILE A 769 -19.02 -0.94 11.03
C ILE A 769 -20.46 -0.49 10.73
N TRP A 770 -20.87 -0.44 9.46
CA TRP A 770 -22.19 0.01 9.04
C TRP A 770 -23.30 -0.94 9.51
N HIS A 771 -23.08 -2.24 9.42
CA HIS A 771 -24.05 -3.25 9.87
C HIS A 771 -24.27 -3.19 11.39
N TRP A 772 -23.22 -2.92 12.15
CA TRP A 772 -23.33 -2.72 13.60
C TRP A 772 -24.17 -1.49 13.97
N ILE A 773 -23.98 -0.39 13.25
CA ILE A 773 -24.79 0.83 13.43
C ILE A 773 -26.25 0.56 13.06
N ASN A 774 -26.50 -0.19 11.99
CA ASN A 774 -27.85 -0.57 11.56
C ASN A 774 -28.55 -1.48 12.58
N ILE A 775 -27.89 -2.55 13.06
CA ILE A 775 -28.43 -3.43 14.11
C ILE A 775 -28.78 -2.64 15.37
N PHE A 776 -27.85 -1.80 15.83
CA PHE A 776 -28.09 -0.98 17.01
C PHE A 776 -29.30 -0.08 16.80
N SER A 777 -29.36 0.63 15.67
CA SER A 777 -30.44 1.56 15.36
C SER A 777 -31.79 0.84 15.31
N TYR A 778 -31.87 -0.31 14.64
CA TYR A 778 -33.11 -1.07 14.53
C TYR A 778 -33.53 -1.73 15.85
N SER A 779 -32.58 -2.16 16.68
CA SER A 779 -32.86 -2.70 18.01
C SER A 779 -33.53 -1.65 18.90
N VAL A 780 -33.06 -0.41 18.85
CA VAL A 780 -33.69 0.70 19.57
C VAL A 780 -35.07 1.02 18.99
N PHE A 781 -35.27 0.98 17.66
CA PHE A 781 -36.60 1.12 17.08
C PHE A 781 -37.58 0.01 17.51
N ILE A 782 -37.12 -1.24 17.67
CA ILE A 782 -37.93 -2.34 18.21
C ILE A 782 -38.36 -2.02 19.65
N VAL A 783 -37.45 -1.52 20.48
CA VAL A 783 -37.77 -1.09 21.85
C VAL A 783 -38.77 0.07 21.84
N CYS A 784 -38.58 1.06 20.96
CA CYS A 784 -39.51 2.17 20.81
C CYS A 784 -40.92 1.71 20.40
N PHE A 785 -41.01 0.77 19.45
CA PHE A 785 -42.27 0.13 19.05
C PHE A 785 -42.93 -0.58 20.23
N ALA A 786 -42.17 -1.39 20.98
CA ALA A 786 -42.70 -2.13 22.13
C ALA A 786 -43.22 -1.19 23.24
N LEU A 787 -42.51 -0.10 23.51
CA LEU A 787 -42.94 0.94 24.45
C LEU A 787 -44.24 1.62 23.98
N ARG A 788 -44.34 1.97 22.69
CA ARG A 788 -45.52 2.62 22.12
C ARG A 788 -46.73 1.68 22.08
N PHE A 789 -46.50 0.42 21.73
CA PHE A 789 -47.53 -0.61 21.76
C PHE A 789 -48.06 -0.83 23.18
N THR A 790 -47.16 -0.92 24.16
CA THR A 790 -47.50 -1.11 25.58
C THR A 790 -48.27 0.10 26.13
N ALA A 791 -47.80 1.32 25.85
CA ALA A 791 -48.44 2.56 26.28
C ALA A 791 -49.86 2.69 25.74
N HIS A 792 -50.12 2.24 24.51
CA HIS A 792 -51.43 2.40 23.87
C HIS A 792 -52.41 1.26 24.16
N TYR A 793 -51.95 0.02 24.23
CA TYR A 793 -52.84 -1.16 24.32
C TYR A 793 -52.88 -1.84 25.70
N LEU A 794 -51.84 -1.70 26.52
CA LEU A 794 -51.69 -2.47 27.75
C LEU A 794 -51.82 -1.63 29.02
N ILE A 795 -51.59 -0.32 28.94
CA ILE A 795 -51.63 0.61 30.08
C ILE A 795 -52.89 1.47 29.99
N ASN A 796 -53.76 1.35 31.00
CA ASN A 796 -55.00 2.16 31.10
C ASN A 796 -54.82 3.47 31.90
N ASP A 797 -53.69 3.62 32.59
CA ASP A 797 -53.36 4.83 33.35
C ASP A 797 -52.74 5.89 32.41
N GLU A 798 -53.37 7.06 32.33
CA GLU A 798 -52.99 8.12 31.39
C GLU A 798 -51.62 8.74 31.71
N GLU A 799 -51.24 8.87 32.99
CA GLU A 799 -49.93 9.41 33.36
C GLU A 799 -48.81 8.42 33.04
N VAL A 800 -49.04 7.13 33.33
CA VAL A 800 -48.07 6.06 33.05
C VAL A 800 -47.93 5.87 31.54
N SER A 801 -49.04 5.86 30.79
CA SER A 801 -49.03 5.77 29.32
C SER A 801 -48.24 6.94 28.69
N LYS A 802 -48.47 8.17 29.16
CA LYS A 802 -47.73 9.36 28.72
C LYS A 802 -46.23 9.25 29.02
N SER A 803 -45.84 8.69 30.16
CA SER A 803 -44.43 8.47 30.51
C SER A 803 -43.74 7.50 29.55
N TYR A 804 -44.37 6.37 29.22
CA TYR A 804 -43.81 5.39 28.27
C TYR A 804 -43.71 5.96 26.85
N SER A 805 -44.72 6.73 26.44
CA SER A 805 -44.73 7.44 25.16
C SER A 805 -43.60 8.46 25.05
N ASN A 806 -43.38 9.29 26.08
CA ASN A 806 -42.27 10.24 26.12
C ASN A 806 -40.90 9.53 26.08
N MET A 807 -40.75 8.45 26.84
CA MET A 807 -39.52 7.65 26.84
C MET A 807 -39.21 7.08 25.45
N SER A 808 -40.22 6.64 24.70
CA SER A 808 -40.04 6.19 23.31
C SER A 808 -39.57 7.34 22.40
N TYR A 809 -40.16 8.53 22.51
CA TYR A 809 -39.71 9.70 21.73
C TYR A 809 -38.31 10.18 22.09
N ASP A 810 -37.91 10.09 23.35
CA ASP A 810 -36.56 10.45 23.78
C ASP A 810 -35.52 9.45 23.27
N LEU A 811 -35.86 8.16 23.24
CA LEU A 811 -35.04 7.13 22.59
C LEU A 811 -34.96 7.34 21.07
N MET A 812 -36.08 7.68 20.42
CA MET A 812 -36.05 8.05 19.00
C MET A 812 -35.21 9.29 18.75
N ALA A 813 -35.27 10.33 19.59
CA ALA A 813 -34.45 11.53 19.45
C ALA A 813 -32.94 11.22 19.58
N LEU A 814 -32.56 10.30 20.48
CA LEU A 814 -31.20 9.80 20.57
C LEU A 814 -30.74 9.12 19.27
N LEU A 815 -31.64 8.41 18.58
CA LEU A 815 -31.34 7.75 17.32
C LEU A 815 -31.03 8.71 16.16
N ALA A 816 -31.42 9.98 16.25
CA ALA A 816 -31.17 10.96 15.19
C ALA A 816 -29.68 11.05 14.81
N VAL A 817 -28.78 10.96 15.80
CA VAL A 817 -27.33 10.99 15.60
C VAL A 817 -26.86 9.81 14.74
N PHE A 818 -27.41 8.62 14.98
CA PHE A 818 -27.04 7.41 14.24
C PHE A 818 -27.67 7.36 12.84
N LEU A 819 -28.88 7.92 12.68
CA LEU A 819 -29.53 8.04 11.38
C LEU A 819 -28.76 8.98 10.43
N TRP A 820 -28.15 10.05 10.95
CA TRP A 820 -27.24 10.89 10.19
C TRP A 820 -25.98 10.12 9.77
N VAL A 821 -25.40 9.30 10.64
CA VAL A 821 -24.25 8.45 10.26
C VAL A 821 -24.65 7.43 9.19
N LYS A 822 -25.86 6.87 9.25
CA LYS A 822 -26.42 5.98 8.21
C LYS A 822 -26.62 6.68 6.86
N THR A 823 -26.82 8.01 6.80
CA THR A 823 -26.84 8.72 5.50
C THR A 823 -25.53 8.55 4.74
N LEU A 824 -24.40 8.41 5.43
CA LEU A 824 -23.09 8.21 4.82
C LEU A 824 -22.97 6.86 4.14
N SER A 825 -23.56 5.80 4.71
CA SER A 825 -23.54 4.46 4.09
C SER A 825 -24.34 4.39 2.79
N LEU A 826 -25.30 5.30 2.60
CA LEU A 826 -26.06 5.41 1.34
C LEU A 826 -25.29 6.16 0.24
N LEU A 827 -24.26 6.92 0.63
CA LEU A 827 -23.33 7.58 -0.29
C LEU A 827 -22.12 6.70 -0.61
N ASP A 828 -21.89 5.64 0.17
CA ASP A 828 -20.84 4.62 -0.02
C ASP A 828 -21.14 3.66 -1.19
N GLY A 829 -22.39 3.69 -1.71
CA GLY A 829 -22.91 2.72 -2.67
C GLY A 829 -22.60 3.01 -4.14
N MET A 830 -21.38 2.74 -4.60
CA MET A 830 -21.17 2.26 -5.97
C MET A 830 -20.73 0.78 -5.89
N GLN A 831 -21.71 -0.12 -5.74
CA GLN A 831 -21.48 -1.57 -5.70
C GLN A 831 -21.08 -2.08 -7.10
N TYR A 832 -19.95 -2.79 -7.18
CA TYR A 832 -19.43 -3.44 -8.40
C TYR A 832 -20.39 -4.51 -8.96
N PHE A 833 -20.32 -4.78 -10.27
CA PHE A 833 -20.93 -5.95 -10.91
C PHE A 833 -20.00 -7.16 -10.81
N GLY A 834 -20.55 -8.33 -10.46
CA GLY A 834 -19.87 -9.63 -10.41
C GLY A 834 -20.40 -10.45 -9.23
N MET A 835 -20.64 -11.74 -9.43
CA MET A 835 -21.21 -12.68 -8.44
C MET A 835 -20.44 -12.71 -7.11
#